data_AF-A0AAU0RMK3-F1
#
_entry.id   AF-A0AAU0RMK3-F1
#
_cell.length_a   1.000
_cell.length_b   1.000
_cell.length_c   1.000
_cell.angle_alpha   90.00
_cell.angle_beta   90.00
_cell.angle_gamma   90.00
#
_symmetry.space_group_name_H-M   'P 1'
#
loop_
_entity.id
_entity.type
_entity.pdbx_description
1 polymer ?
#
loop_
_entity_poly.entity_id
_entity_poly.type
_entity_poly.pdbx_seq_one_letter_code
_entity_poly.pdbx_strand_id
1 'polypeptide(L)'
;MKTHYLIPLVILLSVLSAQAQRKPPRVAGSPFTLSAVPDSLFVTSENMSTSEKVALQTLQGVIAQTKPEILRDTYGHRTLVENAGIKTNTTYYNNFAGLLAHYANRLAGYILCNPKDKSTNAAISLAGVMNAVAIPTDIESEAINAGLTKLLDVTTHDEAWVLANYGSLFNKNVATYQQSSDDRVYYMGDFSSYSKAFQFWSDTVTGVLASNVYNRMNKGAAYFGWGPSEYNTVEQLSLHTALILPSDWAPNMSALSQIPPKKDGFQQKPAIKPYEVVPNVHTVCFVITDGDNLQWLLGTSDNTNNWANPNRGHVNLGWTISPSLSEAAPLMYEKYVDNCLTTPDGRNVLIAGPSGRGYFFPGRVPDADLTTECNLLNKYMKQADLRIVNIIDADDSDNDPTPYLKQDNIDALFYYSYGANYTGRAGQIDWYKDKPSIGGRYTLWGTLSSPTSLANTLNAASTNINSQDGYSLISVHVWDRSVDDVIDCINRLNSNVRVVAPDEFVWLIRKNIKGLNVGQGNGLRADFYSGYHQDTLRYRLFNQNIDADWANLSPNNQYLGYNNFSVKWSGQIQPLYSETYTFSCYSDDGVKLIVNGQTLINDYETQGAYTRTGTIALTAGQKYNIELQYGEGVGDAFCHLSWESASQSKQIVPAAQLFSRPDTSSGPVTLYQDLNYAGFHAGFNIGAYKLSGLKLKGINNDEVTSVKIAKGYQAVLYWNDEFGGDSLVLTRDTAFLNSWDDKLSSLRVRANGDPNLAGSYTLRNVKSNYYMDVRGGLGGTGNGASLQLWTPTGAANQTFTFKHMGDGIYSLTAYHSAKVLDVANSSTADNAYIWQYTDQHATNQQFIAIAADSGYYKFINVLSGKVISIENESTAAEARLVQRADTGQLSSRWQLYQGATVGNGNGLTGNYYNGMNFDTLKISRIDPNINFDWGEGSPAPGLTIDHTSIRWTGKIEPRYTGTYTFYITSDNGRRLWINNQLVIDKWINDWDIEYSGTIALTAGQQYDFKMEYFEDYGGANAKLSWSSSSQVKEIIPTNQLYTTGLTSTARVAALQLVTTPTKVLIYPNPTSNDVHLQFNAAQAKVTIFDLLGRQVMPARPVQSGETLNISALPKGAYMITIDANGTRTTKTIVKK
;
A
#
# COMPACT_ATOMS: atom_id res chain seq x y z
N MET A 1 43.13 26.77 33.04
CA MET A 1 42.32 28.00 32.87
C MET A 1 41.50 27.79 31.60
N LYS A 2 40.18 27.49 31.61
CA LYS A 2 39.06 28.45 31.71
C LYS A 2 39.38 29.76 30.97
N THR A 3 38.67 30.31 30.00
CA THR A 3 37.36 30.11 29.30
C THR A 3 37.35 31.24 28.25
N HIS A 4 36.57 31.18 27.16
CA HIS A 4 35.58 32.20 26.75
C HIS A 4 35.00 31.83 25.39
N TYR A 5 33.68 31.70 25.36
CA TYR A 5 32.82 31.42 24.21
C TYR A 5 32.59 32.71 23.41
N LEU A 6 32.59 32.60 22.08
CA LEU A 6 32.03 33.60 21.16
C LEU A 6 31.08 32.86 20.19
N ILE A 7 29.79 33.16 20.35
CA ILE A 7 28.69 32.71 19.49
C ILE A 7 28.66 33.64 18.27
N PRO A 8 28.64 33.16 17.01
CA PRO A 8 28.36 34.02 15.87
C PRO A 8 26.85 34.20 15.71
N LEU A 9 26.46 35.47 15.68
CA LEU A 9 25.13 36.01 15.42
C LEU A 9 24.60 35.51 14.06
N VAL A 10 23.62 34.62 14.07
CA VAL A 10 22.84 34.27 12.87
C VAL A 10 21.88 35.41 12.61
N ILE A 11 22.18 36.22 11.59
CA ILE A 11 21.22 37.15 11.00
C ILE A 11 20.19 36.29 10.25
N LEU A 12 19.03 36.05 10.88
CA LEU A 12 17.83 35.60 10.17
C LEU A 12 17.36 36.75 9.26
N LEU A 13 17.85 36.76 8.02
CA LEU A 13 17.10 37.36 6.92
C LEU A 13 15.94 36.40 6.61
N SER A 14 14.86 36.52 7.37
CA SER A 14 13.56 35.99 6.96
C SER A 14 13.12 36.76 5.73
N VAL A 15 13.51 36.28 4.55
CA VAL A 15 12.82 36.61 3.31
C VAL A 15 11.44 35.98 3.46
N LEU A 16 10.49 36.76 3.98
CA LEU A 16 9.06 36.52 3.82
C LEU A 16 8.81 36.53 2.32
N SER A 17 8.95 35.37 1.67
CA SER A 17 8.30 35.13 0.40
C SER A 17 6.80 35.27 0.70
N ALA A 18 6.22 36.41 0.34
CA ALA A 18 4.78 36.52 0.25
C ALA A 18 4.34 35.39 -0.69
N GLN A 19 3.74 34.33 -0.15
CA GLN A 19 3.05 33.35 -0.97
C GLN A 19 2.02 34.13 -1.78
N ALA A 20 2.17 34.12 -3.10
CA ALA A 20 1.17 34.69 -3.97
C ALA A 20 -0.18 34.06 -3.61
N GLN A 21 -1.18 34.90 -3.34
CA GLN A 21 -2.52 34.46 -2.99
C GLN A 21 -3.07 33.56 -4.12
N ARG A 22 -3.55 32.36 -3.78
CA ARG A 22 -4.11 31.41 -4.75
C ARG A 22 -5.23 32.08 -5.54
N LYS A 23 -5.28 31.85 -6.85
CA LYS A 23 -6.36 32.37 -7.71
C LYS A 23 -7.47 31.31 -7.84
N PRO A 24 -8.74 31.73 -7.94
CA PRO A 24 -9.81 30.79 -8.21
C PRO A 24 -9.65 30.20 -9.62
N PRO A 25 -10.02 28.92 -9.81
CA PRO A 25 -9.84 28.23 -11.08
C PRO A 25 -10.74 28.83 -12.17
N ARG A 26 -10.24 28.86 -13.41
CA ARG A 26 -10.94 29.36 -14.61
C ARG A 26 -10.57 28.54 -15.84
N VAL A 27 -11.58 27.96 -16.48
CA VAL A 27 -11.48 27.26 -17.75
C VAL A 27 -11.36 28.27 -18.89
N ALA A 28 -10.41 28.05 -19.80
CA ALA A 28 -10.29 28.86 -21.01
C ALA A 28 -11.57 28.75 -21.88
N GLY A 29 -12.19 29.90 -22.16
CA GLY A 29 -13.50 30.00 -22.84
C GLY A 29 -14.69 30.13 -21.89
N SER A 30 -14.46 30.17 -20.57
CA SER A 30 -15.47 30.42 -19.55
C SER A 30 -16.08 31.83 -19.66
N PRO A 31 -17.39 32.01 -19.37
CA PRO A 31 -18.01 33.32 -19.22
C PRO A 31 -17.65 34.02 -17.88
N PHE A 32 -17.04 33.31 -16.92
CA PHE A 32 -16.68 33.83 -15.61
C PHE A 32 -15.31 34.52 -15.65
N THR A 33 -15.29 35.82 -15.32
CA THR A 33 -14.06 36.60 -15.25
C THR A 33 -13.43 36.56 -13.86
N LEU A 34 -12.13 36.83 -13.81
CA LEU A 34 -11.36 37.04 -12.59
C LEU A 34 -11.11 38.53 -12.40
N SER A 35 -11.46 39.09 -11.24
CA SER A 35 -11.04 40.43 -10.81
C SER A 35 -9.84 40.35 -9.87
N ALA A 36 -10.06 40.10 -8.58
CA ALA A 36 -9.04 39.90 -7.58
C ALA A 36 -9.57 39.07 -6.40
N VAL A 37 -8.67 38.39 -5.69
CA VAL A 37 -9.01 37.66 -4.48
C VAL A 37 -9.14 38.64 -3.32
N PRO A 38 -10.21 38.58 -2.50
CA PRO A 38 -10.36 39.47 -1.36
C PRO A 38 -9.37 39.13 -0.24
N ASP A 39 -8.86 40.15 0.48
CA ASP A 39 -8.10 39.94 1.73
C ASP A 39 -8.97 40.17 2.96
N SER A 40 -9.98 41.03 2.81
CA SER A 40 -10.95 41.40 3.83
C SER A 40 -12.29 41.72 3.16
N LEU A 41 -13.38 41.40 3.83
CA LEU A 41 -14.75 41.69 3.40
C LEU A 41 -15.49 42.43 4.52
N PHE A 42 -16.11 43.56 4.19
CA PHE A 42 -17.12 44.17 5.05
C PHE A 42 -18.37 43.31 5.01
N VAL A 43 -18.78 42.85 6.18
CA VAL A 43 -19.95 42.01 6.36
C VAL A 43 -21.14 42.90 6.68
N THR A 44 -22.25 42.70 5.97
CA THR A 44 -23.52 43.41 6.17
C THR A 44 -24.64 42.45 6.56
N SER A 45 -25.53 42.86 7.45
CA SER A 45 -26.67 42.06 7.87
C SER A 45 -27.79 42.04 6.83
N GLU A 46 -28.72 41.10 6.99
CA GLU A 46 -29.97 41.05 6.22
C GLU A 46 -31.08 41.95 6.80
N ASN A 47 -30.82 42.70 7.87
CA ASN A 47 -31.81 43.53 8.58
C ASN A 47 -31.93 44.97 8.02
N MET A 48 -31.47 45.19 6.79
CA MET A 48 -31.62 46.45 6.07
C MET A 48 -33.00 46.57 5.43
N SER A 49 -33.44 47.80 5.15
CA SER A 49 -34.64 48.07 4.37
C SER A 49 -34.55 47.46 2.98
N THR A 50 -35.70 47.23 2.35
CA THR A 50 -35.77 46.68 0.99
C THR A 50 -35.01 47.53 -0.03
N SER A 51 -35.07 48.85 0.12
CA SER A 51 -34.40 49.81 -0.74
C SER A 51 -32.88 49.83 -0.52
N GLU A 52 -32.43 49.75 0.74
CA GLU A 52 -31.01 49.58 1.05
C GLU A 52 -30.46 48.28 0.47
N LYS A 53 -31.23 47.19 0.43
CA LYS A 53 -30.79 45.92 -0.20
C LYS A 53 -30.57 46.05 -1.71
N VAL A 54 -31.40 46.82 -2.41
CA VAL A 54 -31.21 47.15 -3.85
C VAL A 54 -29.91 47.93 -4.06
N ALA A 55 -29.67 48.94 -3.24
CA ALA A 55 -28.45 49.74 -3.33
C ALA A 55 -27.21 48.95 -2.91
N LEU A 56 -27.31 48.13 -1.87
CA LEU A 56 -26.21 47.31 -1.36
C LEU A 56 -25.70 46.29 -2.38
N GLN A 57 -26.60 45.55 -3.04
CA GLN A 57 -26.17 44.53 -4.01
C GLN A 57 -25.47 45.19 -5.21
N THR A 58 -25.93 46.34 -5.70
CA THR A 58 -25.27 47.04 -6.81
C THR A 58 -23.93 47.62 -6.39
N LEU A 59 -23.84 48.22 -5.21
CA LEU A 59 -22.58 48.65 -4.61
C LEU A 59 -21.59 47.48 -4.50
N GLN A 60 -22.04 46.33 -3.97
CA GLN A 60 -21.24 45.11 -3.88
C GLN A 60 -20.68 44.68 -5.24
N GLY A 61 -21.53 44.63 -6.27
CA GLY A 61 -21.13 44.22 -7.62
C GLY A 61 -20.16 45.18 -8.30
N VAL A 62 -20.41 46.48 -8.20
CA VAL A 62 -19.55 47.53 -8.80
C VAL A 62 -18.16 47.51 -8.16
N ILE A 63 -18.08 47.43 -6.83
CA ILE A 63 -16.80 47.34 -6.12
C ILE A 63 -16.04 46.05 -6.51
N ALA A 64 -16.76 44.93 -6.64
CA ALA A 64 -16.19 43.63 -7.01
C ALA A 64 -15.54 43.60 -8.40
N GLN A 65 -15.87 44.53 -9.31
CA GLN A 65 -15.23 44.60 -10.64
C GLN A 65 -13.71 44.81 -10.55
N THR A 66 -13.23 45.47 -9.49
CA THR A 66 -11.79 45.62 -9.23
C THR A 66 -11.33 44.61 -8.19
N LYS A 67 -12.01 44.56 -7.04
CA LYS A 67 -11.74 43.63 -5.95
C LYS A 67 -12.97 43.54 -5.05
N PRO A 68 -13.51 42.35 -4.77
CA PRO A 68 -14.65 42.20 -3.88
C PRO A 68 -14.26 42.61 -2.46
N GLU A 69 -15.09 43.43 -1.83
CA GLU A 69 -14.87 43.96 -0.48
C GLU A 69 -16.13 43.94 0.39
N ILE A 70 -17.25 43.43 -0.13
CA ILE A 70 -18.55 43.40 0.55
C ILE A 70 -19.13 41.98 0.48
N LEU A 71 -19.67 41.51 1.61
CA LEU A 71 -20.36 40.22 1.72
C LEU A 71 -21.61 40.36 2.59
N ARG A 72 -22.76 39.91 2.09
CA ARG A 72 -23.98 39.79 2.89
C ARG A 72 -23.90 38.57 3.81
N ASP A 73 -24.18 38.75 5.09
CA ASP A 73 -24.17 37.69 6.11
C ASP A 73 -25.45 36.84 6.03
N THR A 74 -25.49 35.98 5.03
CA THR A 74 -26.64 35.10 4.77
C THR A 74 -26.17 33.69 4.43
N TYR A 75 -27.03 32.71 4.70
CA TYR A 75 -26.85 31.29 4.37
C TYR A 75 -25.51 30.67 4.81
N GLY A 76 -24.89 31.20 5.88
CA GLY A 76 -23.61 30.72 6.40
C GLY A 76 -22.39 31.11 5.55
N HIS A 77 -22.54 32.00 4.56
CA HIS A 77 -21.44 32.44 3.69
C HIS A 77 -20.30 33.10 4.46
N ARG A 78 -20.60 33.87 5.52
CA ARG A 78 -19.58 34.46 6.39
C ARG A 78 -18.64 33.40 6.96
N THR A 79 -19.21 32.37 7.59
CA THR A 79 -18.43 31.27 8.18
C THR A 79 -17.60 30.55 7.12
N LEU A 80 -18.16 30.36 5.91
CA LEU A 80 -17.44 29.72 4.80
C LEU A 80 -16.20 30.52 4.39
N VAL A 81 -16.32 31.83 4.21
CA VAL A 81 -15.19 32.67 3.78
C VAL A 81 -14.15 32.86 4.90
N GLU A 82 -14.58 32.94 6.16
CA GLU A 82 -13.69 33.00 7.32
C GLU A 82 -12.84 31.71 7.42
N ASN A 83 -13.47 30.56 7.20
CA ASN A 83 -12.78 29.26 7.14
C ASN A 83 -11.80 29.14 5.97
N ALA A 84 -11.95 29.94 4.92
CA ALA A 84 -11.00 30.06 3.82
C ALA A 84 -9.86 31.05 4.10
N GLY A 85 -9.83 31.66 5.29
CA GLY A 85 -8.79 32.60 5.71
C GLY A 85 -9.05 34.05 5.29
N ILE A 86 -10.23 34.37 4.75
CA ILE A 86 -10.61 35.74 4.38
C ILE A 86 -11.05 36.49 5.64
N LYS A 87 -10.48 37.66 5.89
CA LYS A 87 -10.85 38.47 7.06
C LYS A 87 -12.24 39.05 6.87
N THR A 88 -13.02 39.10 7.94
CA THR A 88 -14.33 39.75 7.95
C THR A 88 -14.31 40.97 8.86
N ASN A 89 -15.01 42.02 8.44
CA ASN A 89 -15.10 43.28 9.17
C ASN A 89 -16.57 43.69 9.33
N THR A 90 -17.01 43.89 10.57
CA THR A 90 -18.40 44.22 10.92
C THR A 90 -18.63 45.72 11.17
N THR A 91 -17.69 46.60 10.84
CA THR A 91 -17.82 48.07 11.05
C THR A 91 -19.13 48.63 10.51
N TYR A 92 -19.61 48.12 9.38
CA TYR A 92 -20.83 48.59 8.71
C TYR A 92 -21.99 47.58 8.75
N TYR A 93 -21.98 46.65 9.72
CA TYR A 93 -22.89 45.50 9.72
C TYR A 93 -24.39 45.88 9.61
N ASN A 94 -24.81 46.96 10.27
CA ASN A 94 -26.18 47.50 10.18
C ASN A 94 -26.17 48.98 9.74
N ASN A 95 -25.20 49.41 8.93
CA ASN A 95 -25.02 50.82 8.57
C ASN A 95 -24.72 50.98 7.08
N PHE A 96 -25.76 50.88 6.25
CA PHE A 96 -25.61 51.02 4.80
C PHE A 96 -25.15 52.43 4.41
N ALA A 97 -25.76 53.49 4.94
CA ALA A 97 -25.36 54.88 4.67
C ALA A 97 -23.86 55.12 4.92
N GLY A 98 -23.32 54.58 6.03
CA GLY A 98 -21.88 54.65 6.34
C GLY A 98 -21.01 53.85 5.36
N LEU A 99 -21.48 52.69 4.91
CA LEU A 99 -20.81 51.88 3.89
C LEU A 99 -20.80 52.57 2.53
N LEU A 100 -21.92 53.19 2.14
CA LEU A 100 -22.04 53.95 0.90
C LEU A 100 -21.08 55.15 0.90
N ALA A 101 -21.05 55.90 2.01
CA ALA A 101 -20.11 57.01 2.20
C ALA A 101 -18.64 56.54 2.16
N HIS A 102 -18.33 55.37 2.69
CA HIS A 102 -16.98 54.78 2.64
C HIS A 102 -16.49 54.59 1.19
N TYR A 103 -17.39 54.18 0.29
CA TYR A 103 -17.06 53.90 -1.12
C TYR A 103 -17.33 55.06 -2.08
N ALA A 104 -17.89 56.19 -1.61
CA ALA A 104 -18.37 57.25 -2.48
C ALA A 104 -17.31 57.79 -3.46
N ASN A 105 -16.04 57.87 -3.01
CA ASN A 105 -14.92 58.34 -3.83
C ASN A 105 -14.45 57.35 -4.92
N ARG A 106 -14.95 56.11 -4.91
CA ARG A 106 -14.67 55.08 -5.92
C ARG A 106 -15.76 54.97 -6.97
N LEU A 107 -16.86 55.69 -6.79
CA LEU A 107 -18.05 55.67 -7.64
C LEU A 107 -18.11 56.94 -8.50
N ALA A 108 -18.61 56.83 -9.73
CA ALA A 108 -18.89 57.98 -10.57
C ALA A 108 -20.15 58.75 -10.11
N GLY A 109 -21.06 58.06 -9.41
CA GLY A 109 -22.30 58.65 -8.89
C GLY A 109 -23.38 57.60 -8.61
N TYR A 110 -24.65 58.00 -8.69
CA TYR A 110 -25.80 57.11 -8.53
C TYR A 110 -26.82 57.24 -9.66
N ILE A 111 -27.63 56.20 -9.83
CA ILE A 111 -28.75 56.13 -10.78
C ILE A 111 -30.04 56.00 -9.97
N LEU A 112 -30.94 56.96 -10.12
CA LEU A 112 -32.20 57.00 -9.39
C LEU A 112 -33.24 56.08 -10.04
N CYS A 113 -33.88 55.21 -9.25
CA CYS A 113 -34.94 54.31 -9.68
C CYS A 113 -36.08 54.24 -8.66
N ASN A 114 -37.21 53.64 -9.02
CA ASN A 114 -38.24 53.32 -8.05
C ASN A 114 -37.80 52.10 -7.20
N PRO A 115 -38.37 51.90 -5.99
CA PRO A 115 -37.93 50.83 -5.08
C PRO A 115 -38.14 49.40 -5.56
N LYS A 116 -39.19 49.13 -6.34
CA LYS A 116 -39.57 47.78 -6.77
C LYS A 116 -40.41 47.81 -8.05
N ASP A 117 -39.76 48.05 -9.19
CA ASP A 117 -40.36 47.92 -10.53
C ASP A 117 -39.29 47.74 -11.62
N LYS A 118 -39.70 47.83 -12.89
CA LYS A 118 -38.82 47.73 -14.06
C LYS A 118 -37.67 48.77 -14.09
N SER A 119 -37.87 49.95 -13.49
CA SER A 119 -36.80 50.96 -13.37
C SER A 119 -35.68 50.49 -12.43
N THR A 120 -35.99 49.61 -11.47
CA THR A 120 -34.98 49.01 -10.59
C THR A 120 -33.99 48.14 -11.38
N ASN A 121 -34.48 47.25 -12.24
CA ASN A 121 -33.63 46.47 -13.15
C ASN A 121 -32.87 47.35 -14.15
N ALA A 122 -33.52 48.41 -14.65
CA ALA A 122 -32.88 49.38 -15.53
C ALA A 122 -31.65 50.03 -14.86
N ALA A 123 -31.79 50.47 -13.61
CA ALA A 123 -30.70 51.04 -12.83
C ALA A 123 -29.61 50.01 -12.49
N ILE A 124 -29.98 48.78 -12.09
CA ILE A 124 -29.03 47.71 -11.79
C ILE A 124 -28.18 47.35 -13.02
N SER A 125 -28.80 47.24 -14.20
CA SER A 125 -28.06 46.97 -15.45
C SER A 125 -27.01 48.04 -15.73
N LEU A 126 -27.39 49.31 -15.56
CA LEU A 126 -26.53 50.45 -15.85
C LEU A 126 -25.43 50.64 -14.79
N ALA A 127 -25.67 50.27 -13.54
CA ALA A 127 -24.75 50.41 -12.42
C ALA A 127 -23.33 49.91 -12.75
N GLY A 128 -23.25 48.69 -13.29
CA GLY A 128 -21.97 48.06 -13.63
C GLY A 128 -21.20 48.73 -14.78
N VAL A 129 -21.89 49.26 -15.79
CA VAL A 129 -21.25 49.90 -16.95
C VAL A 129 -20.96 51.39 -16.73
N MET A 130 -21.66 52.02 -15.79
CA MET A 130 -21.51 53.44 -15.45
C MET A 130 -20.69 53.70 -14.18
N ASN A 131 -20.20 52.64 -13.51
CA ASN A 131 -19.52 52.74 -12.22
C ASN A 131 -20.36 53.51 -11.17
N ALA A 132 -21.63 53.13 -11.04
CA ALA A 132 -22.62 53.84 -10.24
C ALA A 132 -23.47 52.89 -9.39
N VAL A 133 -24.11 53.39 -8.34
CA VAL A 133 -25.01 52.60 -7.49
C VAL A 133 -26.47 52.87 -7.87
N ALA A 134 -27.30 51.82 -7.93
CA ALA A 134 -28.75 51.98 -8.12
C ALA A 134 -29.39 52.40 -6.78
N ILE A 135 -30.02 53.57 -6.75
CA ILE A 135 -30.57 54.15 -5.52
C ILE A 135 -32.08 54.33 -5.70
N PRO A 136 -32.91 53.60 -4.93
CA PRO A 136 -34.34 53.86 -4.85
C PRO A 136 -34.69 55.26 -4.37
N THR A 137 -35.80 55.82 -4.86
CA THR A 137 -36.26 57.18 -4.57
C THR A 137 -36.47 57.47 -3.09
N ASP A 138 -36.88 56.48 -2.29
CA ASP A 138 -37.15 56.61 -0.87
C ASP A 138 -35.87 56.71 0.00
N ILE A 139 -34.70 56.31 -0.52
CA ILE A 139 -33.40 56.42 0.16
C ILE A 139 -32.42 57.35 -0.56
N GLU A 140 -32.89 58.17 -1.52
CA GLU A 140 -32.04 59.08 -2.29
C GLU A 140 -31.19 60.00 -1.40
N SER A 141 -31.76 60.43 -0.26
CA SER A 141 -31.05 61.28 0.71
C SER A 141 -29.75 60.65 1.22
N GLU A 142 -29.63 59.32 1.28
CA GLU A 142 -28.39 58.64 1.70
C GLU A 142 -27.27 58.80 0.68
N ALA A 143 -27.59 58.72 -0.62
CA ALA A 143 -26.63 58.95 -1.69
C ALA A 143 -26.15 60.41 -1.73
N ILE A 144 -27.06 61.36 -1.54
CA ILE A 144 -26.75 62.79 -1.44
C ILE A 144 -25.84 63.05 -0.24
N ASN A 145 -26.17 62.48 0.93
CA ASN A 145 -25.37 62.63 2.15
C ASN A 145 -24.00 61.95 2.06
N ALA A 146 -23.87 60.88 1.26
CA ALA A 146 -22.59 60.25 0.93
C ALA A 146 -21.74 61.08 -0.05
N GLY A 147 -22.27 62.17 -0.62
CA GLY A 147 -21.58 63.04 -1.57
C GLY A 147 -21.62 62.56 -3.02
N LEU A 148 -22.52 61.64 -3.36
CA LEU A 148 -22.66 61.12 -4.73
C LEU A 148 -23.45 62.08 -5.63
N THR A 149 -23.05 62.16 -6.89
CA THR A 149 -23.78 62.92 -7.93
C THR A 149 -24.79 62.03 -8.63
N LYS A 150 -26.00 62.54 -8.88
CA LYS A 150 -26.99 61.85 -9.72
C LYS A 150 -26.51 61.83 -11.17
N LEU A 151 -26.23 60.66 -11.72
CA LEU A 151 -25.81 60.50 -13.12
C LEU A 151 -27.00 60.39 -14.06
N LEU A 152 -28.04 59.68 -13.63
CA LEU A 152 -29.23 59.40 -14.44
C LEU A 152 -30.45 59.18 -13.54
N ASP A 153 -31.61 59.56 -14.05
CA ASP A 153 -32.91 59.25 -13.47
C ASP A 153 -33.66 58.32 -14.43
N VAL A 154 -33.90 57.08 -13.98
CA VAL A 154 -34.60 56.07 -14.77
C VAL A 154 -35.99 55.75 -14.22
N THR A 155 -36.52 56.54 -13.28
CA THR A 155 -37.84 56.30 -12.64
C THR A 155 -39.02 56.20 -13.62
N THR A 156 -38.86 56.71 -14.85
CA THR A 156 -39.85 56.63 -15.95
C THR A 156 -39.42 55.71 -17.10
N HIS A 157 -38.34 54.96 -16.94
CA HIS A 157 -37.74 54.11 -17.98
C HIS A 157 -37.70 52.65 -17.54
N ASP A 158 -37.70 51.74 -18.51
CA ASP A 158 -37.64 50.29 -18.30
C ASP A 158 -36.41 49.67 -18.97
N GLU A 159 -36.29 48.35 -18.88
CA GLU A 159 -35.16 47.61 -19.41
C GLU A 159 -35.11 47.64 -20.95
N ALA A 160 -36.26 47.77 -21.63
CA ALA A 160 -36.30 47.92 -23.08
C ALA A 160 -35.66 49.24 -23.53
N TRP A 161 -35.93 50.33 -22.81
CA TRP A 161 -35.26 51.61 -23.02
C TRP A 161 -33.74 51.49 -22.77
N VAL A 162 -33.33 50.81 -21.70
CA VAL A 162 -31.90 50.60 -21.40
C VAL A 162 -31.22 49.82 -22.52
N LEU A 163 -31.83 48.73 -23.00
CA LEU A 163 -31.25 47.91 -24.06
C LEU A 163 -31.11 48.70 -25.37
N ALA A 164 -32.09 49.54 -25.71
CA ALA A 164 -32.06 50.36 -26.92
C ALA A 164 -30.96 51.44 -26.89
N ASN A 165 -30.69 52.03 -25.72
CA ASN A 165 -29.76 53.17 -25.60
C ASN A 165 -28.34 52.75 -25.18
N TYR A 166 -28.20 51.66 -24.43
CA TYR A 166 -26.93 51.24 -23.82
C TYR A 166 -26.54 49.80 -24.14
N GLY A 167 -27.31 49.10 -25.00
CA GLY A 167 -27.15 47.67 -25.27
C GLY A 167 -25.77 47.21 -25.75
N SER A 168 -24.98 48.11 -26.34
CA SER A 168 -23.60 47.85 -26.77
C SER A 168 -22.59 47.76 -25.63
N LEU A 169 -22.92 48.29 -24.44
CA LEU A 169 -22.03 48.30 -23.27
C LEU A 169 -22.10 47.00 -22.46
N PHE A 170 -23.19 46.25 -22.58
CA PHE A 170 -23.40 45.05 -21.78
C PHE A 170 -22.69 43.83 -22.35
N ASN A 171 -22.22 42.98 -21.44
CA ASN A 171 -21.67 41.66 -21.73
C ASN A 171 -22.67 40.84 -22.59
N LYS A 172 -22.13 40.08 -23.56
CA LYS A 172 -22.90 39.17 -24.44
C LYS A 172 -22.74 37.70 -24.06
N ASN A 173 -21.80 37.38 -23.17
CA ASN A 173 -21.58 36.03 -22.64
C ASN A 173 -22.37 35.77 -21.36
N VAL A 174 -22.94 36.82 -20.76
CA VAL A 174 -23.74 36.75 -19.53
C VAL A 174 -24.99 37.63 -19.69
N ALA A 175 -26.15 37.07 -19.40
CA ALA A 175 -27.41 37.79 -19.24
C ALA A 175 -28.05 37.38 -17.91
N THR A 176 -28.82 38.28 -17.29
CA THR A 176 -29.42 38.05 -15.98
C THR A 176 -30.92 38.35 -16.04
N TYR A 177 -31.76 37.39 -15.64
CA TYR A 177 -33.20 37.55 -15.55
C TYR A 177 -33.65 37.66 -14.10
N GLN A 178 -34.25 38.78 -13.74
CA GLN A 178 -34.63 39.08 -12.36
C GLN A 178 -36.00 39.70 -12.29
N GLN A 179 -36.98 39.01 -11.70
CA GLN A 179 -38.29 39.60 -11.41
C GLN A 179 -38.11 40.83 -10.52
N SER A 180 -38.58 41.99 -11.00
CA SER A 180 -38.39 43.28 -10.31
C SER A 180 -39.59 43.76 -9.52
N SER A 181 -40.72 43.06 -9.64
CA SER A 181 -41.97 43.40 -8.92
C SER A 181 -42.18 42.64 -7.60
N ASP A 182 -41.27 41.72 -7.23
CA ASP A 182 -41.31 40.96 -5.97
C ASP A 182 -39.95 40.95 -5.24
N ASP A 183 -39.84 40.17 -4.16
CA ASP A 183 -38.64 40.15 -3.31
C ASP A 183 -37.39 39.57 -3.97
N ARG A 184 -37.52 38.97 -5.16
CA ARG A 184 -36.36 38.50 -5.91
C ARG A 184 -35.48 39.64 -6.40
N VAL A 185 -36.02 40.86 -6.55
CA VAL A 185 -35.26 42.06 -6.94
C VAL A 185 -34.09 42.36 -6.00
N TYR A 186 -34.05 41.78 -4.79
CA TYR A 186 -32.97 41.94 -3.81
C TYR A 186 -31.77 41.00 -4.05
N TYR A 187 -31.77 40.22 -5.12
CA TYR A 187 -30.73 39.24 -5.45
C TYR A 187 -30.21 39.45 -6.88
N MET A 188 -29.08 38.81 -7.17
CA MET A 188 -28.37 38.80 -8.48
C MET A 188 -27.83 40.14 -8.98
N GLY A 189 -28.30 41.29 -8.50
CA GLY A 189 -27.83 42.61 -8.92
C GLY A 189 -26.34 42.85 -8.63
N ASP A 190 -25.78 42.16 -7.63
CA ASP A 190 -24.33 42.14 -7.39
C ASP A 190 -23.59 41.46 -8.54
N PHE A 191 -24.05 40.29 -8.98
CA PHE A 191 -23.45 39.58 -10.10
C PHE A 191 -23.68 40.29 -11.44
N SER A 192 -24.88 40.85 -11.66
CA SER A 192 -25.20 41.64 -12.86
C SER A 192 -24.26 42.83 -13.00
N SER A 193 -24.10 43.61 -11.93
CA SER A 193 -23.23 44.78 -11.93
C SER A 193 -21.75 44.36 -12.05
N TYR A 194 -21.33 43.28 -11.40
CA TYR A 194 -19.96 42.74 -11.49
C TYR A 194 -19.61 42.29 -12.91
N SER A 195 -20.48 41.48 -13.53
CA SER A 195 -20.26 40.89 -14.85
C SER A 195 -20.59 41.83 -16.01
N LYS A 196 -21.10 43.03 -15.71
CA LYS A 196 -21.66 44.00 -16.67
C LYS A 196 -22.75 43.36 -17.53
N ALA A 197 -23.52 42.45 -16.96
CA ALA A 197 -24.63 41.80 -17.62
C ALA A 197 -25.83 42.73 -17.73
N PHE A 198 -26.63 42.51 -18.77
CA PHE A 198 -27.93 43.16 -18.88
C PHE A 198 -28.96 42.39 -18.04
N GLN A 199 -29.46 43.04 -16.98
CA GLN A 199 -30.48 42.52 -16.08
C GLN A 199 -31.88 42.95 -16.54
N PHE A 200 -32.77 41.98 -16.73
CA PHE A 200 -34.10 42.27 -17.25
C PHE A 200 -35.19 41.36 -16.67
N TRP A 201 -36.44 41.79 -16.89
CA TRP A 201 -37.62 40.99 -16.62
C TRP A 201 -38.59 41.05 -17.80
N SER A 202 -39.16 39.91 -18.16
CA SER A 202 -40.21 39.78 -19.18
C SER A 202 -41.28 38.81 -18.68
N ASP A 203 -42.54 39.21 -18.74
CA ASP A 203 -43.68 38.38 -18.32
C ASP A 203 -43.85 37.11 -19.16
N THR A 204 -43.36 37.14 -20.40
CA THR A 204 -43.44 36.03 -21.34
C THR A 204 -42.06 35.67 -21.89
N VAL A 205 -41.90 34.38 -22.22
CA VAL A 205 -40.66 33.86 -22.81
C VAL A 205 -40.40 34.46 -24.20
N THR A 206 -41.45 34.72 -24.97
CA THR A 206 -41.38 35.20 -26.36
C THR A 206 -41.67 36.70 -26.50
N GLY A 207 -41.63 37.45 -25.39
CA GLY A 207 -41.78 38.90 -25.41
C GLY A 207 -40.62 39.58 -26.15
N VAL A 208 -40.88 40.74 -26.78
CA VAL A 208 -39.90 41.47 -27.60
C VAL A 208 -38.57 41.68 -26.86
N LEU A 209 -38.63 42.06 -25.58
CA LEU A 209 -37.43 42.25 -24.75
C LEU A 209 -36.65 40.95 -24.58
N ALA A 210 -37.31 39.85 -24.19
CA ALA A 210 -36.66 38.54 -24.01
C ALA A 210 -36.03 38.04 -25.32
N SER A 211 -36.75 38.12 -26.44
CA SER A 211 -36.22 37.76 -27.76
C SER A 211 -35.01 38.61 -28.15
N ASN A 212 -35.01 39.91 -27.86
CA ASN A 212 -33.86 40.77 -28.11
C ASN A 212 -32.64 40.37 -27.25
N VAL A 213 -32.86 39.87 -26.03
CA VAL A 213 -31.79 39.34 -25.18
C VAL A 213 -31.25 38.03 -25.74
N TYR A 214 -32.10 37.06 -26.08
CA TYR A 214 -31.62 35.79 -26.64
C TYR A 214 -30.82 35.99 -27.94
N ASN A 215 -31.31 36.86 -28.83
CA ASN A 215 -30.66 37.13 -30.12
C ASN A 215 -29.30 37.84 -30.01
N ARG A 216 -29.03 38.58 -28.92
CA ARG A 216 -27.75 39.28 -28.74
C ARG A 216 -26.69 38.44 -28.02
N MET A 217 -27.10 37.35 -27.38
CA MET A 217 -26.19 36.48 -26.64
C MET A 217 -25.26 35.75 -27.59
N ASN A 218 -24.00 35.59 -27.19
CA ASN A 218 -23.07 34.75 -27.94
C ASN A 218 -23.41 33.26 -27.71
N LYS A 219 -23.03 32.40 -28.65
CA LYS A 219 -23.10 30.95 -28.45
C LYS A 219 -22.26 30.54 -27.23
N GLY A 220 -22.77 29.64 -26.41
CA GLY A 220 -22.19 29.23 -25.13
C GLY A 220 -22.39 30.22 -23.97
N ALA A 221 -23.14 31.31 -24.19
CA ALA A 221 -23.42 32.28 -23.13
C ALA A 221 -24.26 31.68 -22.00
N ALA A 222 -24.06 32.22 -20.79
CA ALA A 222 -24.78 31.82 -19.59
C ALA A 222 -25.89 32.83 -19.26
N TYR A 223 -27.10 32.30 -19.07
CA TYR A 223 -28.28 33.03 -18.63
C TYR A 223 -28.52 32.74 -17.14
N PHE A 224 -28.41 33.74 -16.29
CA PHE A 224 -28.62 33.60 -14.85
C PHE A 224 -30.04 34.00 -14.47
N GLY A 225 -30.61 33.33 -13.48
CA GLY A 225 -31.99 33.55 -13.03
C GLY A 225 -32.95 32.45 -13.50
N TRP A 226 -34.25 32.69 -13.38
CA TRP A 226 -35.29 31.71 -13.73
C TRP A 226 -36.43 32.37 -14.50
N GLY A 227 -36.59 31.99 -15.78
CA GLY A 227 -37.60 32.57 -16.67
C GLY A 227 -39.05 32.26 -16.24
N PRO A 228 -40.05 32.85 -16.91
CA PRO A 228 -41.45 32.73 -16.49
C PRO A 228 -42.06 31.34 -16.72
N SER A 229 -41.38 30.48 -17.48
CA SER A 229 -41.74 29.08 -17.71
C SER A 229 -40.47 28.27 -17.94
N GLU A 230 -40.25 27.21 -17.16
CA GLU A 230 -39.05 26.36 -17.24
C GLU A 230 -38.83 25.84 -18.67
N TYR A 231 -39.72 24.96 -19.15
CA TYR A 231 -39.57 24.30 -20.45
C TYR A 231 -39.35 25.31 -21.58
N ASN A 232 -40.21 26.32 -21.68
CA ASN A 232 -40.15 27.28 -22.78
C ASN A 232 -38.89 28.15 -22.70
N THR A 233 -38.44 28.54 -21.50
CA THR A 233 -37.21 29.34 -21.34
C THR A 233 -35.98 28.53 -21.72
N VAL A 234 -35.90 27.30 -21.22
CA VAL A 234 -34.81 26.36 -21.51
C VAL A 234 -34.75 26.07 -23.01
N GLU A 235 -35.89 25.81 -23.64
CA GLU A 235 -35.99 25.58 -25.09
C GLU A 235 -35.52 26.80 -25.89
N GLN A 236 -35.99 28.01 -25.56
CA GLN A 236 -35.56 29.22 -26.27
C GLN A 236 -34.07 29.47 -26.12
N LEU A 237 -33.49 29.31 -24.93
CA LEU A 237 -32.05 29.45 -24.75
C LEU A 237 -31.27 28.40 -25.54
N SER A 238 -31.74 27.15 -25.55
CA SER A 238 -31.12 26.04 -26.29
C SER A 238 -31.08 26.32 -27.80
N LEU A 239 -32.18 26.85 -28.37
CA LEU A 239 -32.25 27.25 -29.79
C LEU A 239 -31.24 28.36 -30.15
N HIS A 240 -30.78 29.14 -29.16
CA HIS A 240 -29.75 30.17 -29.31
C HIS A 240 -28.36 29.69 -28.83
N THR A 241 -28.20 28.38 -28.57
CA THR A 241 -26.97 27.80 -27.99
C THR A 241 -26.54 28.50 -26.70
N ALA A 242 -27.50 28.86 -25.85
CA ALA A 242 -27.27 29.39 -24.52
C ALA A 242 -27.78 28.39 -23.47
N LEU A 243 -27.29 28.52 -22.25
CA LEU A 243 -27.70 27.70 -21.12
C LEU A 243 -28.20 28.55 -19.96
N ILE A 244 -29.07 27.99 -19.13
CA ILE A 244 -29.56 28.63 -17.91
C ILE A 244 -28.82 28.11 -16.67
N LEU A 245 -28.52 29.02 -15.76
CA LEU A 245 -28.02 28.76 -14.41
C LEU A 245 -29.04 29.37 -13.42
N PRO A 246 -29.95 28.55 -12.87
CA PRO A 246 -30.99 29.04 -11.95
C PRO A 246 -30.36 29.73 -10.74
N SER A 247 -30.67 31.01 -10.54
CA SER A 247 -29.98 31.86 -9.57
C SER A 247 -30.77 33.09 -9.11
N ASP A 248 -32.10 33.12 -9.30
CA ASP A 248 -32.91 34.32 -9.05
C ASP A 248 -33.08 34.68 -7.55
N TRP A 249 -32.58 33.79 -6.66
CA TRP A 249 -32.44 33.98 -5.22
C TRP A 249 -30.99 33.90 -4.71
N ALA A 250 -29.99 33.88 -5.61
CA ALA A 250 -28.60 33.69 -5.22
C ALA A 250 -27.95 35.01 -4.74
N PRO A 251 -27.40 35.07 -3.50
CA PRO A 251 -26.66 36.22 -3.04
C PRO A 251 -25.14 36.05 -3.22
N ASN A 252 -24.40 37.17 -3.11
CA ASN A 252 -22.94 37.20 -2.97
C ASN A 252 -22.12 36.57 -4.11
N MET A 253 -22.70 36.28 -5.27
CA MET A 253 -21.99 35.61 -6.36
C MET A 253 -20.78 36.41 -6.85
N SER A 254 -20.86 37.75 -6.82
CA SER A 254 -19.75 38.64 -7.16
C SER A 254 -18.52 38.45 -6.25
N ALA A 255 -18.74 38.13 -4.97
CA ALA A 255 -17.65 37.84 -4.02
C ALA A 255 -17.24 36.37 -4.06
N LEU A 256 -18.20 35.45 -3.98
CA LEU A 256 -17.95 34.00 -3.89
C LEU A 256 -17.21 33.45 -5.13
N SER A 257 -17.48 33.99 -6.32
CA SER A 257 -16.78 33.58 -7.55
C SER A 257 -15.28 33.88 -7.52
N GLN A 258 -14.84 34.83 -6.69
CA GLN A 258 -13.45 35.30 -6.66
C GLN A 258 -12.60 34.64 -5.57
N ILE A 259 -13.21 33.84 -4.70
CA ILE A 259 -12.51 33.19 -3.59
C ILE A 259 -12.09 31.77 -4.03
N PRO A 260 -10.79 31.44 -4.01
CA PRO A 260 -10.30 30.12 -4.41
C PRO A 260 -10.74 29.02 -3.42
N PRO A 261 -10.75 27.75 -3.85
CA PRO A 261 -10.87 26.63 -2.92
C PRO A 261 -9.67 26.59 -1.95
N LYS A 262 -9.83 25.92 -0.81
CA LYS A 262 -8.75 25.74 0.17
C LYS A 262 -7.70 24.74 -0.31
N LYS A 263 -8.11 23.73 -1.08
CA LYS A 263 -7.26 22.67 -1.64
C LYS A 263 -6.84 22.97 -3.07
N ASP A 264 -5.77 22.34 -3.52
CA ASP A 264 -5.31 22.41 -4.90
C ASP A 264 -6.21 21.52 -5.77
N GLY A 265 -7.07 22.14 -6.57
CA GLY A 265 -8.06 21.46 -7.40
C GLY A 265 -9.19 20.80 -6.61
N PHE A 266 -10.12 20.19 -7.34
CA PHE A 266 -11.21 19.40 -6.79
C PHE A 266 -10.92 17.92 -6.98
N GLN A 267 -11.15 17.12 -5.95
CA GLN A 267 -10.98 15.66 -6.00
C GLN A 267 -12.10 14.97 -5.24
N GLN A 268 -12.93 14.22 -5.96
CA GLN A 268 -13.98 13.39 -5.40
C GLN A 268 -13.44 12.02 -4.95
N LYS A 269 -14.27 11.22 -4.26
CA LYS A 269 -13.99 9.82 -3.95
C LYS A 269 -13.56 9.06 -5.21
N PRO A 270 -12.37 8.46 -5.25
CA PRO A 270 -11.94 7.66 -6.39
C PRO A 270 -12.87 6.45 -6.55
N ALA A 271 -13.12 6.05 -7.79
CA ALA A 271 -13.87 4.84 -8.09
C ALA A 271 -13.16 3.61 -7.52
N ILE A 272 -13.92 2.73 -6.88
CA ILE A 272 -13.40 1.49 -6.28
C ILE A 272 -13.50 0.39 -7.33
N LYS A 273 -12.43 0.20 -8.11
CA LYS A 273 -12.40 -0.82 -9.17
C LYS A 273 -11.39 -1.93 -8.78
N PRO A 274 -11.69 -3.21 -9.01
CA PRO A 274 -12.95 -3.74 -9.55
C PRO A 274 -14.09 -3.70 -8.51
N TYR A 275 -15.32 -3.41 -8.96
CA TYR A 275 -16.51 -3.62 -8.14
C TYR A 275 -16.92 -5.09 -8.14
N GLU A 276 -17.61 -5.51 -7.08
CA GLU A 276 -18.15 -6.87 -6.96
C GLU A 276 -19.25 -7.10 -8.00
N VAL A 277 -19.21 -8.24 -8.70
CA VAL A 277 -20.30 -8.68 -9.57
C VAL A 277 -21.11 -9.72 -8.82
N VAL A 278 -22.36 -9.39 -8.51
CA VAL A 278 -23.29 -10.29 -7.84
C VAL A 278 -24.27 -10.83 -8.89
N PRO A 279 -24.34 -12.15 -9.15
CA PRO A 279 -25.30 -12.71 -10.09
C PRO A 279 -26.71 -12.67 -9.53
N ASN A 280 -27.72 -12.70 -10.41
CA ASN A 280 -29.13 -12.83 -10.05
C ASN A 280 -29.67 -11.73 -9.12
N VAL A 281 -29.21 -10.49 -9.31
CA VAL A 281 -29.76 -9.31 -8.63
C VAL A 281 -30.22 -8.24 -9.63
N HIS A 282 -31.24 -7.47 -9.25
CA HIS A 282 -31.62 -6.23 -9.93
C HIS A 282 -30.78 -5.07 -9.35
N THR A 283 -30.08 -4.33 -10.20
CA THR A 283 -29.16 -3.26 -9.74
C THR A 283 -29.83 -1.89 -9.85
N VAL A 284 -29.78 -1.11 -8.77
CA VAL A 284 -30.47 0.18 -8.64
C VAL A 284 -29.50 1.30 -8.32
N CYS A 285 -29.65 2.44 -8.99
CA CYS A 285 -28.91 3.67 -8.72
C CYS A 285 -29.90 4.81 -8.46
N PHE A 286 -29.83 5.42 -7.28
CA PHE A 286 -30.60 6.61 -6.93
C PHE A 286 -29.76 7.87 -7.14
N VAL A 287 -30.37 8.92 -7.71
CA VAL A 287 -29.72 10.20 -8.00
C VAL A 287 -30.63 11.35 -7.56
N ILE A 288 -30.14 12.19 -6.64
CA ILE A 288 -30.81 13.44 -6.25
C ILE A 288 -30.69 14.47 -7.39
N THR A 289 -31.82 15.04 -7.80
CA THR A 289 -31.95 15.97 -8.94
C THR A 289 -31.66 17.43 -8.58
N ASP A 290 -31.79 18.33 -9.56
CA ASP A 290 -31.78 19.79 -9.44
C ASP A 290 -30.44 20.43 -9.01
N GLY A 291 -29.34 19.70 -9.12
CA GLY A 291 -28.01 20.23 -8.84
C GLY A 291 -27.47 21.25 -9.85
N ASP A 292 -28.15 21.45 -10.98
CA ASP A 292 -27.90 22.58 -11.87
C ASP A 292 -28.31 23.93 -11.23
N ASN A 293 -29.23 23.90 -10.26
CA ASN A 293 -29.78 25.07 -9.60
C ASN A 293 -28.80 25.70 -8.60
N LEU A 294 -28.15 26.80 -9.00
CA LEU A 294 -27.20 27.52 -8.14
C LEU A 294 -27.89 28.19 -6.95
N GLN A 295 -29.15 28.60 -7.08
CA GLN A 295 -29.90 29.20 -5.98
C GLN A 295 -30.12 28.21 -4.83
N TRP A 296 -30.29 26.93 -5.15
CA TRP A 296 -30.40 25.88 -4.14
C TRP A 296 -29.07 25.69 -3.41
N LEU A 297 -27.99 25.60 -4.19
CA LEU A 297 -26.63 25.36 -3.71
C LEU A 297 -26.03 26.55 -2.95
N LEU A 298 -26.46 27.78 -3.23
CA LEU A 298 -25.97 29.01 -2.58
C LEU A 298 -26.93 29.59 -1.54
N GLY A 299 -28.24 29.44 -1.76
CA GLY A 299 -29.28 30.24 -1.11
C GLY A 299 -30.21 29.45 -0.19
N THR A 300 -30.09 28.13 -0.11
CA THR A 300 -30.77 27.35 0.91
C THR A 300 -29.72 26.75 1.80
N SER A 301 -29.70 27.10 3.10
CA SER A 301 -28.87 26.38 4.08
C SER A 301 -29.13 24.89 3.88
N ASP A 302 -28.11 24.11 3.51
CA ASP A 302 -28.18 22.67 3.21
C ASP A 302 -29.39 22.05 3.91
N ASN A 303 -30.48 21.78 3.17
CA ASN A 303 -31.74 21.38 3.80
C ASN A 303 -31.48 20.13 4.66
N THR A 304 -32.01 20.09 5.89
CA THR A 304 -31.91 18.96 6.81
C THR A 304 -32.42 17.65 6.20
N ASN A 305 -33.25 17.74 5.17
CA ASN A 305 -33.76 16.59 4.44
C ASN A 305 -32.74 15.97 3.46
N ASN A 306 -31.73 16.74 3.02
CA ASN A 306 -30.81 16.38 1.94
C ASN A 306 -29.33 16.57 2.32
N TRP A 307 -28.67 17.66 1.89
CA TRP A 307 -27.23 17.83 2.10
C TRP A 307 -26.80 17.83 3.58
N ALA A 308 -27.62 18.37 4.48
CA ALA A 308 -27.40 18.34 5.92
C ALA A 308 -28.05 17.14 6.63
N ASN A 309 -28.65 16.20 5.88
CA ASN A 309 -29.23 15.01 6.47
C ASN A 309 -28.11 14.11 7.04
N PRO A 310 -28.15 13.76 8.34
CA PRO A 310 -27.12 12.93 8.95
C PRO A 310 -27.06 11.51 8.35
N ASN A 311 -28.17 11.00 7.81
CA ASN A 311 -28.24 9.66 7.24
C ASN A 311 -27.60 9.56 5.85
N ARG A 312 -27.30 10.70 5.20
CA ARG A 312 -26.67 10.76 3.87
C ARG A 312 -25.37 9.96 3.81
N GLY A 313 -24.60 9.97 4.89
CA GLY A 313 -23.32 9.27 5.00
C GLY A 313 -23.41 7.74 4.97
N HIS A 314 -24.62 7.18 5.06
CA HIS A 314 -24.88 5.75 5.23
C HIS A 314 -25.58 5.09 4.04
N VAL A 315 -25.73 5.81 2.92
CA VAL A 315 -26.40 5.33 1.71
C VAL A 315 -25.54 5.54 0.46
N ASN A 316 -25.68 4.64 -0.52
CA ASN A 316 -25.09 4.81 -1.84
C ASN A 316 -26.01 5.72 -2.67
N LEU A 317 -25.51 6.90 -3.06
CA LEU A 317 -26.35 7.96 -3.63
C LEU A 317 -25.59 8.83 -4.62
N GLY A 318 -26.22 9.11 -5.77
CA GLY A 318 -25.77 10.12 -6.71
C GLY A 318 -26.33 11.50 -6.37
N TRP A 319 -25.55 12.54 -6.63
CA TRP A 319 -25.96 13.93 -6.47
C TRP A 319 -25.64 14.69 -7.74
N THR A 320 -26.64 15.30 -8.36
CA THR A 320 -26.37 16.26 -9.44
C THR A 320 -25.70 17.51 -8.86
N ILE A 321 -24.79 18.12 -9.62
CA ILE A 321 -24.18 19.41 -9.29
C ILE A 321 -23.72 20.13 -10.57
N SER A 322 -23.92 21.45 -10.66
CA SER A 322 -23.45 22.25 -11.80
C SER A 322 -21.92 22.31 -11.82
N PRO A 323 -21.25 21.88 -12.91
CA PRO A 323 -19.83 22.12 -13.10
C PRO A 323 -19.48 23.61 -13.07
N SER A 324 -20.40 24.51 -13.46
CA SER A 324 -20.18 25.96 -13.39
C SER A 324 -20.00 26.47 -11.96
N LEU A 325 -20.53 25.78 -10.95
CA LEU A 325 -20.34 26.17 -9.55
C LEU A 325 -18.86 26.14 -9.15
N SER A 326 -18.05 25.28 -9.79
CA SER A 326 -16.59 25.24 -9.60
C SER A 326 -15.88 26.57 -9.90
N GLU A 327 -16.53 27.47 -10.64
CA GLU A 327 -16.05 28.84 -10.93
C GLU A 327 -16.96 29.93 -10.34
N ALA A 328 -18.28 29.71 -10.35
CA ALA A 328 -19.26 30.67 -9.84
C ALA A 328 -19.19 30.82 -8.31
N ALA A 329 -18.81 29.75 -7.60
CA ALA A 329 -18.54 29.77 -6.16
C ALA A 329 -17.62 28.60 -5.78
N PRO A 330 -16.30 28.68 -6.06
CA PRO A 330 -15.37 27.56 -5.90
C PRO A 330 -15.33 26.98 -4.48
N LEU A 331 -15.43 27.84 -3.44
CA LEU A 331 -15.53 27.39 -2.05
C LEU A 331 -16.79 26.59 -1.75
N MET A 332 -17.92 26.94 -2.37
CA MET A 332 -19.16 26.19 -2.20
C MET A 332 -19.08 24.85 -2.93
N TYR A 333 -18.45 24.81 -4.10
CA TYR A 333 -18.17 23.55 -4.78
C TYR A 333 -17.29 22.62 -3.93
N GLU A 334 -16.19 23.13 -3.35
CA GLU A 334 -15.31 22.37 -2.45
C GLU A 334 -16.07 21.79 -1.26
N LYS A 335 -17.00 22.55 -0.66
CA LYS A 335 -17.85 22.08 0.44
C LYS A 335 -18.65 20.83 0.05
N TYR A 336 -19.26 20.79 -1.14
CA TYR A 336 -20.03 19.64 -1.59
C TYR A 336 -19.15 18.43 -1.93
N VAL A 337 -17.96 18.67 -2.51
CA VAL A 337 -16.95 17.61 -2.69
C VAL A 337 -16.56 17.01 -1.35
N ASP A 338 -16.25 17.84 -0.36
CA ASP A 338 -15.87 17.42 0.99
C ASP A 338 -16.99 16.61 1.68
N ASN A 339 -18.25 17.02 1.51
CA ASN A 339 -19.40 16.28 2.01
C ASN A 339 -19.48 14.86 1.43
N CYS A 340 -19.13 14.67 0.16
CA CYS A 340 -19.08 13.34 -0.47
C CYS A 340 -17.88 12.50 -0.04
N LEU A 341 -16.76 13.13 0.36
CA LEU A 341 -15.61 12.44 0.92
C LEU A 341 -15.90 11.87 2.32
N THR A 342 -16.72 12.54 3.13
CA THR A 342 -17.06 12.14 4.50
C THR A 342 -18.33 11.28 4.59
N THR A 343 -18.34 10.11 3.95
CA THR A 343 -19.42 9.12 4.08
C THR A 343 -18.86 7.79 4.59
N PRO A 344 -19.07 7.41 5.87
CA PRO A 344 -18.40 6.28 6.51
C PRO A 344 -18.93 4.93 6.03
N ASP A 345 -20.24 4.80 5.84
CA ASP A 345 -20.90 3.52 5.53
C ASP A 345 -21.48 3.48 4.09
N GLY A 346 -21.73 4.65 3.50
CA GLY A 346 -22.23 4.79 2.12
C GLY A 346 -21.19 5.34 1.15
N ARG A 347 -21.54 5.34 -0.14
CA ARG A 347 -20.77 5.96 -1.23
C ARG A 347 -21.60 7.03 -1.93
N ASN A 348 -21.29 8.30 -1.66
CA ASN A 348 -21.90 9.44 -2.34
C ASN A 348 -21.02 9.91 -3.50
N VAL A 349 -21.61 10.16 -4.67
CA VAL A 349 -20.89 10.54 -5.90
C VAL A 349 -21.62 11.70 -6.56
N LEU A 350 -20.91 12.81 -6.78
CA LEU A 350 -21.35 13.93 -7.60
C LEU A 350 -21.29 13.53 -9.08
N ILE A 351 -22.33 13.95 -9.81
CA ILE A 351 -22.42 13.89 -11.27
C ILE A 351 -22.79 15.28 -11.79
N ALA A 352 -22.42 15.62 -13.03
CA ALA A 352 -22.81 16.91 -13.59
C ALA A 352 -24.33 17.00 -13.71
N GLY A 353 -24.89 18.11 -13.25
CA GLY A 353 -26.32 18.39 -13.35
C GLY A 353 -26.78 18.63 -14.80
N PRO A 354 -28.10 18.66 -15.04
CA PRO A 354 -28.66 18.81 -16.37
C PRO A 354 -28.27 20.16 -16.99
N SER A 355 -27.83 20.24 -18.25
CA SER A 355 -27.39 19.14 -19.14
C SER A 355 -25.88 19.23 -19.37
N GLY A 356 -25.14 19.46 -18.29
CA GLY A 356 -23.71 19.72 -18.31
C GLY A 356 -23.38 20.99 -17.53
N ARG A 357 -22.78 21.98 -18.21
CA ARG A 357 -22.26 23.20 -17.58
C ARG A 357 -23.36 24.09 -16.98
N GLY A 358 -24.57 23.98 -17.52
CA GLY A 358 -25.83 24.46 -16.97
C GLY A 358 -26.97 23.84 -17.76
N TYR A 359 -28.19 24.28 -17.51
CA TYR A 359 -29.38 23.62 -18.01
C TYR A 359 -29.76 24.11 -19.41
N PHE A 360 -29.91 23.17 -20.34
CA PHE A 360 -30.39 23.35 -21.71
C PHE A 360 -30.88 21.99 -22.23
N PHE A 361 -31.59 22.00 -23.37
CA PHE A 361 -32.07 20.83 -24.08
C PHE A 361 -31.12 20.51 -25.25
N PRO A 362 -30.26 19.48 -25.15
CA PRO A 362 -29.29 19.18 -26.19
C PRO A 362 -29.91 18.96 -27.57
N GLY A 363 -31.07 18.28 -27.65
CA GLY A 363 -31.79 18.05 -28.91
C GLY A 363 -32.35 19.31 -29.57
N ARG A 364 -32.25 20.48 -28.92
CA ARG A 364 -32.63 21.79 -29.47
C ARG A 364 -31.42 22.62 -29.92
N VAL A 365 -30.20 22.14 -29.68
CA VAL A 365 -28.95 22.81 -30.07
C VAL A 365 -28.45 22.23 -31.40
N PRO A 366 -28.02 23.06 -32.37
CA PRO A 366 -27.38 22.54 -33.59
C PRO A 366 -26.13 21.68 -33.29
N ASP A 367 -25.96 20.54 -33.95
CA ASP A 367 -24.90 19.54 -33.65
C ASP A 367 -23.48 20.12 -33.55
N ALA A 368 -23.12 21.03 -34.46
CA ALA A 368 -21.80 21.67 -34.48
C ALA A 368 -21.57 22.55 -33.24
N ASP A 369 -22.63 23.22 -32.80
CA ASP A 369 -22.61 24.07 -31.62
C ASP A 369 -22.63 23.21 -30.34
N LEU A 370 -23.42 22.13 -30.32
CA LEU A 370 -23.43 21.16 -29.23
C LEU A 370 -22.06 20.49 -29.05
N THR A 371 -21.39 20.15 -30.15
CA THR A 371 -20.01 19.63 -30.11
C THR A 371 -19.05 20.65 -29.48
N THR A 372 -19.21 21.93 -29.81
CA THR A 372 -18.38 23.01 -29.25
C THR A 372 -18.63 23.18 -27.75
N GLU A 373 -19.89 23.17 -27.31
CA GLU A 373 -20.24 23.21 -25.89
C GLU A 373 -19.72 21.97 -25.16
N CYS A 374 -19.82 20.77 -25.75
CA CYS A 374 -19.27 19.54 -25.16
C CYS A 374 -17.75 19.59 -24.99
N ASN A 375 -17.02 20.24 -25.92
CA ASN A 375 -15.57 20.45 -25.78
C ASN A 375 -15.25 21.38 -24.60
N LEU A 376 -16.07 22.42 -24.37
CA LEU A 376 -15.92 23.30 -23.20
C LEU A 376 -16.31 22.56 -21.91
N LEU A 377 -17.43 21.83 -21.92
CA LEU A 377 -17.88 20.98 -20.82
C LEU A 377 -16.80 19.98 -20.43
N ASN A 378 -16.12 19.33 -21.38
CA ASN A 378 -15.05 18.38 -21.08
C ASN A 378 -13.93 18.97 -20.22
N LYS A 379 -13.63 20.27 -20.38
CA LYS A 379 -12.66 21.00 -19.54
C LYS A 379 -13.22 21.27 -18.14
N TYR A 380 -14.49 21.65 -18.04
CA TYR A 380 -15.17 21.79 -16.75
C TYR A 380 -15.27 20.47 -16.00
N MET A 381 -15.57 19.36 -16.69
CA MET A 381 -15.62 18.02 -16.12
C MET A 381 -14.26 17.63 -15.52
N LYS A 382 -13.15 17.93 -16.21
CA LYS A 382 -11.80 17.74 -15.67
C LYS A 382 -11.55 18.59 -14.42
N GLN A 383 -11.83 19.90 -14.49
CA GLN A 383 -11.61 20.82 -13.37
C GLN A 383 -12.41 20.40 -12.14
N ALA A 384 -13.68 20.05 -12.32
CA ALA A 384 -14.65 19.70 -11.28
C ALA A 384 -14.53 18.24 -10.80
N ASP A 385 -13.67 17.42 -11.40
CA ASP A 385 -13.55 15.98 -11.16
C ASP A 385 -14.87 15.20 -11.26
N LEU A 386 -15.61 15.48 -12.35
CA LEU A 386 -16.86 14.83 -12.69
C LEU A 386 -16.66 13.91 -13.91
N ARG A 387 -17.37 12.78 -13.94
CA ARG A 387 -17.26 11.77 -15.02
C ARG A 387 -18.59 11.36 -15.65
N ILE A 388 -19.72 11.67 -15.03
CA ILE A 388 -21.07 11.34 -15.52
C ILE A 388 -21.83 12.64 -15.70
N VAL A 389 -22.56 12.76 -16.81
CA VAL A 389 -23.43 13.92 -17.08
C VAL A 389 -24.89 13.48 -17.00
N ASN A 390 -25.66 14.14 -16.15
CA ASN A 390 -27.11 14.06 -16.24
C ASN A 390 -27.60 14.96 -17.37
N ILE A 391 -28.51 14.46 -18.20
CA ILE A 391 -29.16 15.20 -19.27
C ILE A 391 -30.65 15.26 -18.94
N ILE A 392 -31.23 16.45 -19.04
CA ILE A 392 -32.67 16.61 -19.21
C ILE A 392 -32.89 17.19 -20.61
N ASP A 393 -33.74 16.54 -21.39
CA ASP A 393 -34.05 16.97 -22.76
C ASP A 393 -35.55 16.88 -23.05
N ALA A 394 -35.94 17.49 -24.17
CA ALA A 394 -37.28 17.37 -24.72
C ALA A 394 -37.60 15.91 -25.08
N ASP A 395 -38.86 15.51 -24.90
CA ASP A 395 -39.29 14.11 -25.08
C ASP A 395 -39.23 13.64 -26.54
N ASP A 396 -39.23 14.58 -27.49
CA ASP A 396 -39.14 14.35 -28.94
C ASP A 396 -37.70 14.47 -29.49
N SER A 397 -36.70 14.64 -28.63
CA SER A 397 -35.28 14.67 -29.00
C SER A 397 -34.80 13.34 -29.60
N ASP A 398 -33.90 13.42 -30.58
CA ASP A 398 -33.27 12.25 -31.22
C ASP A 398 -32.28 11.52 -30.31
N ASN A 399 -31.91 12.15 -29.18
CA ASN A 399 -31.09 11.59 -28.12
C ASN A 399 -29.67 11.23 -28.56
N ASP A 400 -29.06 11.90 -29.54
CA ASP A 400 -27.70 11.57 -29.96
C ASP A 400 -26.70 11.76 -28.80
N PRO A 401 -26.15 10.68 -28.22
CA PRO A 401 -25.23 10.82 -27.10
C PRO A 401 -23.80 11.12 -27.56
N THR A 402 -23.55 11.12 -28.87
CA THR A 402 -22.20 11.17 -29.47
C THR A 402 -21.41 12.42 -29.09
N PRO A 403 -21.95 13.66 -29.14
CA PRO A 403 -21.18 14.86 -28.82
C PRO A 403 -20.61 14.85 -27.39
N TYR A 404 -21.36 14.29 -26.44
CA TYR A 404 -20.94 14.14 -25.05
C TYR A 404 -20.00 12.94 -24.86
N LEU A 405 -20.39 11.75 -25.29
CA LEU A 405 -19.65 10.53 -24.98
C LEU A 405 -18.33 10.39 -25.74
N LYS A 406 -18.14 11.18 -26.81
CA LYS A 406 -16.84 11.33 -27.49
C LYS A 406 -15.79 12.02 -26.61
N GLN A 407 -16.20 12.78 -25.58
CA GLN A 407 -15.30 13.54 -24.73
C GLN A 407 -14.53 12.64 -23.75
N ASP A 408 -13.23 12.92 -23.57
CA ASP A 408 -12.31 12.08 -22.79
C ASP A 408 -12.69 11.97 -21.30
N ASN A 409 -13.30 13.02 -20.72
CA ASN A 409 -13.67 13.05 -19.30
C ASN A 409 -15.13 12.67 -19.02
N ILE A 410 -15.89 12.25 -20.03
CA ILE A 410 -17.28 11.83 -19.87
C ILE A 410 -17.36 10.31 -20.09
N ASP A 411 -17.68 9.57 -19.05
CA ASP A 411 -17.75 8.11 -19.02
C ASP A 411 -19.16 7.56 -19.32
N ALA A 412 -20.21 8.31 -18.99
CA ALA A 412 -21.60 7.94 -19.21
C ALA A 412 -22.55 9.15 -19.17
N LEU A 413 -23.75 8.97 -19.75
CA LEU A 413 -24.87 9.89 -19.57
C LEU A 413 -25.98 9.23 -18.76
N PHE A 414 -26.60 10.01 -17.88
CA PHE A 414 -27.86 9.68 -17.22
C PHE A 414 -28.95 10.54 -17.86
N TYR A 415 -29.81 9.94 -18.67
CA TYR A 415 -30.72 10.68 -19.54
C TYR A 415 -32.15 10.68 -19.02
N TYR A 416 -32.70 11.86 -18.81
CA TYR A 416 -34.04 12.11 -18.32
C TYR A 416 -34.89 12.83 -19.38
N SER A 417 -36.04 12.26 -19.69
CA SER A 417 -37.06 12.88 -20.55
C SER A 417 -37.91 13.85 -19.73
N TYR A 418 -37.97 15.13 -20.10
CA TYR A 418 -38.62 16.17 -19.31
C TYR A 418 -40.11 15.90 -19.04
N GLY A 419 -40.92 15.72 -20.10
CA GLY A 419 -42.38 15.63 -19.97
C GLY A 419 -42.89 14.29 -19.45
N ALA A 420 -42.04 13.26 -19.49
CA ALA A 420 -42.32 11.93 -18.92
C ALA A 420 -41.79 11.75 -17.49
N ASN A 421 -41.65 12.83 -16.72
CA ASN A 421 -41.15 12.82 -15.33
C ASN A 421 -39.83 12.03 -15.19
N TYR A 422 -38.92 12.22 -16.15
CA TYR A 422 -37.61 11.58 -16.24
C TYR A 422 -37.61 10.07 -16.58
N THR A 423 -38.77 9.47 -16.85
CA THR A 423 -38.94 8.03 -17.10
C THR A 423 -39.24 7.64 -18.55
N GLY A 424 -39.31 8.61 -19.47
CA GLY A 424 -39.73 8.39 -20.86
C GLY A 424 -38.89 7.38 -21.65
N ARG A 425 -37.67 7.08 -21.19
CA ARG A 425 -36.77 6.10 -21.80
C ARG A 425 -36.90 4.68 -21.25
N ALA A 426 -37.65 4.48 -20.18
CA ALA A 426 -37.88 3.18 -19.56
C ALA A 426 -36.60 2.34 -19.29
N GLY A 427 -35.48 3.00 -18.96
CA GLY A 427 -34.20 2.32 -18.72
C GLY A 427 -33.44 1.85 -19.96
N GLN A 428 -33.80 2.31 -21.16
CA GLN A 428 -33.06 2.05 -22.40
C GLN A 428 -31.61 2.50 -22.28
N ILE A 429 -30.68 1.70 -22.80
CA ILE A 429 -29.25 2.03 -22.84
C ILE A 429 -28.78 2.13 -24.29
N ASP A 430 -28.41 3.34 -24.70
CA ASP A 430 -27.70 3.58 -25.96
C ASP A 430 -26.19 3.60 -25.74
N TRP A 431 -25.42 3.41 -26.81
CA TRP A 431 -23.97 3.27 -26.72
C TRP A 431 -23.26 4.17 -27.71
N TYR A 432 -22.29 4.94 -27.23
CA TYR A 432 -21.20 5.44 -28.05
C TYR A 432 -19.96 4.60 -27.76
N LYS A 433 -19.59 3.72 -28.71
CA LYS A 433 -18.52 2.73 -28.51
C LYS A 433 -18.76 1.91 -27.22
N ASP A 434 -17.98 2.16 -26.18
CA ASP A 434 -17.97 1.46 -24.89
C ASP A 434 -18.53 2.31 -23.72
N LYS A 435 -19.04 3.51 -24.00
CA LYS A 435 -19.66 4.43 -23.03
C LYS A 435 -21.19 4.40 -23.16
N PRO A 436 -21.95 4.24 -22.07
CA PRO A 436 -23.40 4.16 -22.11
C PRO A 436 -24.10 5.51 -21.92
N SER A 437 -25.21 5.72 -22.62
CA SER A 437 -26.26 6.69 -22.28
C SER A 437 -27.45 5.93 -21.71
N ILE A 438 -27.74 6.14 -20.42
CA ILE A 438 -28.66 5.32 -19.63
C ILE A 438 -29.91 6.13 -19.33
N GLY A 439 -31.05 5.67 -19.84
CA GLY A 439 -32.34 6.29 -19.58
C GLY A 439 -32.81 6.12 -18.14
N GLY A 440 -33.46 7.15 -17.57
CA GLY A 440 -34.24 7.00 -16.35
C GLY A 440 -35.34 5.95 -16.53
N ARG A 441 -35.48 5.04 -15.55
CA ARG A 441 -36.49 3.96 -15.60
C ARG A 441 -37.66 4.24 -14.69
N TYR A 442 -37.37 4.69 -13.47
CA TYR A 442 -38.36 5.09 -12.48
C TYR A 442 -37.96 6.42 -11.84
N THR A 443 -38.87 7.00 -11.09
CA THR A 443 -38.63 8.22 -10.31
C THR A 443 -39.12 8.03 -8.89
N LEU A 444 -38.66 8.87 -7.97
CA LEU A 444 -39.25 9.11 -6.67
C LEU A 444 -39.65 10.59 -6.64
N TRP A 445 -40.89 10.88 -7.05
CA TRP A 445 -41.39 12.25 -7.21
C TRP A 445 -42.89 12.30 -6.93
N GLY A 446 -43.30 13.13 -5.97
CA GLY A 446 -44.70 13.44 -5.73
C GLY A 446 -45.53 12.18 -5.43
N THR A 447 -46.75 12.10 -5.96
CA THR A 447 -47.61 10.91 -5.82
C THR A 447 -47.34 9.81 -6.85
N LEU A 448 -46.47 10.06 -7.84
CA LEU A 448 -46.15 9.08 -8.90
C LEU A 448 -45.56 7.79 -8.31
N SER A 449 -44.76 7.95 -7.26
CA SER A 449 -44.10 6.85 -6.58
C SER A 449 -43.79 7.22 -5.12
N SER A 450 -44.36 6.44 -4.22
CA SER A 450 -43.94 6.39 -2.82
C SER A 450 -42.75 5.44 -2.65
N PRO A 451 -41.98 5.55 -1.55
CA PRO A 451 -40.96 4.55 -1.21
C PRO A 451 -41.48 3.10 -1.27
N THR A 452 -42.70 2.88 -0.76
CA THR A 452 -43.38 1.58 -0.77
C THR A 452 -43.70 1.07 -2.18
N SER A 453 -44.34 1.90 -3.00
CA SER A 453 -44.74 1.49 -4.36
C SER A 453 -43.52 1.25 -5.24
N LEU A 454 -42.49 2.09 -5.12
CA LEU A 454 -41.24 1.91 -5.85
C LEU A 454 -40.51 0.63 -5.43
N ALA A 455 -40.40 0.36 -4.12
CA ALA A 455 -39.78 -0.87 -3.62
C ALA A 455 -40.49 -2.13 -4.15
N ASN A 456 -41.83 -2.14 -4.17
CA ASN A 456 -42.61 -3.24 -4.74
C ASN A 456 -42.31 -3.47 -6.22
N THR A 457 -42.20 -2.40 -7.02
CA THR A 457 -41.82 -2.48 -8.43
C THR A 457 -40.41 -3.03 -8.61
N LEU A 458 -39.44 -2.55 -7.83
CA LEU A 458 -38.05 -2.99 -7.92
C LEU A 458 -37.86 -4.45 -7.48
N ASN A 459 -38.59 -4.90 -6.46
CA ASN A 459 -38.56 -6.28 -5.98
C ASN A 459 -39.06 -7.29 -7.03
N ALA A 460 -39.94 -6.86 -7.93
CA ALA A 460 -40.49 -7.67 -9.02
C ALA A 460 -39.70 -7.54 -10.34
N ALA A 461 -38.69 -6.67 -10.40
CA ALA A 461 -37.93 -6.41 -11.62
C ALA A 461 -36.99 -7.58 -11.99
N SER A 462 -36.56 -7.60 -13.26
CA SER A 462 -35.63 -8.62 -13.76
C SER A 462 -34.31 -8.59 -13.01
N THR A 463 -33.78 -9.75 -12.65
CA THR A 463 -32.49 -9.92 -11.99
C THR A 463 -31.37 -10.35 -12.95
N ASN A 464 -31.64 -10.33 -14.26
CA ASN A 464 -30.67 -10.68 -15.28
C ASN A 464 -29.66 -9.54 -15.48
N ILE A 465 -28.50 -9.66 -14.83
CA ILE A 465 -27.41 -8.68 -14.87
C ILE A 465 -26.81 -8.47 -16.28
N ASN A 466 -27.07 -9.37 -17.23
CA ASN A 466 -26.59 -9.26 -18.62
C ASN A 466 -27.62 -8.60 -19.55
N SER A 467 -28.74 -8.11 -19.02
CA SER A 467 -29.76 -7.36 -19.75
C SER A 467 -29.91 -5.97 -19.15
N GLN A 468 -30.25 -4.97 -19.98
CA GLN A 468 -30.62 -3.63 -19.51
C GLN A 468 -31.82 -3.63 -18.53
N ASP A 469 -32.68 -4.65 -18.60
CA ASP A 469 -33.81 -4.82 -17.66
C ASP A 469 -33.36 -5.22 -16.25
N GLY A 470 -32.11 -5.64 -16.09
CA GLY A 470 -31.46 -5.86 -14.81
C GLY A 470 -31.08 -4.57 -14.07
N TYR A 471 -31.30 -3.39 -14.65
CA TYR A 471 -30.82 -2.11 -14.14
C TYR A 471 -31.91 -1.04 -14.11
N SER A 472 -31.98 -0.30 -13.00
CA SER A 472 -32.86 0.87 -12.82
C SER A 472 -32.07 2.09 -12.38
N LEU A 473 -32.04 3.11 -13.25
CA LEU A 473 -31.67 4.47 -12.86
C LEU A 473 -32.92 5.18 -12.34
N ILE A 474 -32.81 5.76 -11.14
CA ILE A 474 -33.93 6.37 -10.43
C ILE A 474 -33.60 7.81 -10.04
N SER A 475 -34.35 8.76 -10.58
CA SER A 475 -34.31 10.15 -10.15
C SER A 475 -35.05 10.32 -8.82
N VAL A 476 -34.49 11.12 -7.91
CA VAL A 476 -35.09 11.48 -6.63
C VAL A 476 -35.30 12.98 -6.62
N HIS A 477 -36.56 13.40 -6.73
CA HIS A 477 -36.91 14.81 -6.84
C HIS A 477 -36.66 15.54 -5.52
N VAL A 478 -35.65 16.42 -5.50
CA VAL A 478 -35.09 16.98 -4.26
C VAL A 478 -36.08 17.83 -3.46
N TRP A 479 -37.10 18.38 -4.12
CA TRP A 479 -38.10 19.26 -3.49
C TRP A 479 -39.23 18.49 -2.80
N ASP A 480 -39.53 17.27 -3.25
CA ASP A 480 -40.61 16.44 -2.70
C ASP A 480 -40.08 15.29 -1.83
N ARG A 481 -38.79 14.96 -1.95
CA ARG A 481 -38.18 13.77 -1.35
C ARG A 481 -36.90 14.09 -0.60
N SER A 482 -36.59 13.21 0.34
CA SER A 482 -35.44 13.29 1.23
C SER A 482 -34.54 12.07 1.10
N VAL A 483 -33.35 12.15 1.69
CA VAL A 483 -32.49 10.99 1.90
C VAL A 483 -33.20 9.89 2.71
N ASP A 484 -34.07 10.27 3.64
CA ASP A 484 -34.82 9.32 4.47
C ASP A 484 -35.88 8.56 3.65
N ASP A 485 -36.51 9.19 2.66
CA ASP A 485 -37.42 8.50 1.72
C ASP A 485 -36.66 7.44 0.90
N VAL A 486 -35.43 7.73 0.49
CA VAL A 486 -34.57 6.76 -0.21
C VAL A 486 -34.27 5.59 0.73
N ILE A 487 -33.88 5.85 1.98
CA ILE A 487 -33.61 4.80 2.97
C ILE A 487 -34.87 3.97 3.28
N ASP A 488 -36.04 4.58 3.42
CA ASP A 488 -37.31 3.85 3.59
C ASP A 488 -37.59 2.93 2.40
N CYS A 489 -37.32 3.38 1.17
CA CYS A 489 -37.42 2.53 -0.01
C CYS A 489 -36.45 1.35 0.07
N ILE A 490 -35.17 1.61 0.40
CA ILE A 490 -34.11 0.59 0.51
C ILE A 490 -34.45 -0.47 1.57
N ASN A 491 -34.97 -0.06 2.73
CA ASN A 491 -35.35 -0.96 3.81
C ASN A 491 -36.50 -1.92 3.45
N ARG A 492 -37.19 -1.67 2.33
CA ARG A 492 -38.29 -2.49 1.81
C ARG A 492 -37.86 -3.37 0.64
N LEU A 493 -36.60 -3.27 0.21
CA LEU A 493 -36.08 -4.09 -0.88
C LEU A 493 -35.77 -5.50 -0.40
N ASN A 494 -36.03 -6.47 -1.26
CA ASN A 494 -35.67 -7.87 -1.07
C ASN A 494 -34.17 -8.08 -1.35
N SER A 495 -33.63 -9.22 -0.90
CA SER A 495 -32.20 -9.57 -1.09
C SER A 495 -31.77 -9.74 -2.55
N ASN A 496 -32.71 -9.82 -3.49
CA ASN A 496 -32.46 -9.88 -4.93
C ASN A 496 -32.37 -8.48 -5.58
N VAL A 497 -32.44 -7.39 -4.82
CA VAL A 497 -32.21 -6.02 -5.31
C VAL A 497 -30.97 -5.45 -4.65
N ARG A 498 -30.07 -4.84 -5.44
CA ARG A 498 -28.80 -4.29 -4.99
C ARG A 498 -28.72 -2.80 -5.32
N VAL A 499 -28.46 -1.98 -4.30
CA VAL A 499 -28.32 -0.52 -4.46
C VAL A 499 -26.85 -0.14 -4.51
N VAL A 500 -26.47 0.59 -5.57
CA VAL A 500 -25.09 0.97 -5.85
C VAL A 500 -24.98 2.46 -6.17
N ALA A 501 -23.77 3.00 -6.07
CA ALA A 501 -23.50 4.40 -6.43
C ALA A 501 -23.38 4.56 -7.97
N PRO A 502 -23.50 5.79 -8.51
CA PRO A 502 -23.45 6.04 -9.96
C PRO A 502 -22.26 5.46 -10.71
N ASP A 503 -21.06 5.54 -10.12
CA ASP A 503 -19.82 5.07 -10.75
C ASP A 503 -19.73 3.54 -10.79
N GLU A 504 -20.18 2.86 -9.75
CA GLU A 504 -20.37 1.40 -9.73
C GLU A 504 -21.45 0.97 -10.72
N PHE A 505 -22.57 1.69 -10.79
CA PHE A 505 -23.67 1.41 -11.71
C PHE A 505 -23.23 1.42 -13.17
N VAL A 506 -22.51 2.47 -13.59
CA VAL A 506 -21.94 2.58 -14.93
C VAL A 506 -20.92 1.46 -15.19
N TRP A 507 -20.08 1.16 -14.19
CA TRP A 507 -19.08 0.10 -14.33
C TRP A 507 -19.73 -1.28 -14.52
N LEU A 508 -20.78 -1.61 -13.77
CA LEU A 508 -21.50 -2.88 -13.88
C LEU A 508 -22.20 -3.01 -15.24
N ILE A 509 -22.82 -1.94 -15.74
CA ILE A 509 -23.43 -1.92 -17.08
C ILE A 509 -22.39 -2.17 -18.16
N ARG A 510 -21.25 -1.47 -18.11
CA ARG A 510 -20.12 -1.66 -19.03
C ARG A 510 -19.57 -3.09 -18.94
N LYS A 511 -19.44 -3.64 -17.73
CA LYS A 511 -18.91 -4.99 -17.53
C LYS A 511 -19.87 -6.07 -18.03
N ASN A 512 -21.12 -6.05 -17.57
CA ASN A 512 -22.04 -7.18 -17.71
C ASN A 512 -22.81 -7.13 -19.04
N ILE A 513 -23.23 -5.95 -19.49
CA ILE A 513 -24.01 -5.81 -20.74
C ILE A 513 -23.07 -5.73 -21.94
N LYS A 514 -22.02 -4.90 -21.86
CA LYS A 514 -21.07 -4.73 -22.97
C LYS A 514 -19.95 -5.79 -22.97
N GLY A 515 -19.85 -6.61 -21.93
CA GLY A 515 -18.86 -7.69 -21.83
C GLY A 515 -17.43 -7.18 -21.66
N LEU A 516 -17.24 -5.96 -21.12
CA LEU A 516 -15.91 -5.38 -20.99
C LEU A 516 -15.15 -6.03 -19.85
N ASN A 517 -13.95 -6.54 -20.15
CA ASN A 517 -12.94 -6.93 -19.15
C ASN A 517 -12.32 -5.69 -18.51
N VAL A 518 -13.15 -4.89 -17.84
CA VAL A 518 -12.71 -3.76 -17.02
C VAL A 518 -11.63 -4.25 -16.06
N GLY A 519 -10.38 -3.88 -16.34
CA GLY A 519 -9.22 -4.47 -15.69
C GLY A 519 -9.22 -4.24 -14.19
N GLN A 520 -8.38 -5.00 -13.49
CA GLN A 520 -8.20 -4.93 -12.04
C GLN A 520 -6.95 -4.13 -11.64
N GLY A 521 -6.45 -3.32 -12.58
CA GLY A 521 -5.30 -2.47 -12.39
C GLY A 521 -5.52 -1.43 -11.31
N ASN A 522 -4.42 -0.95 -10.74
CA ASN A 522 -4.40 0.08 -9.72
C ASN A 522 -3.64 1.34 -10.15
N GLY A 523 -3.12 1.42 -11.37
CA GLY A 523 -2.27 2.51 -11.87
C GLY A 523 -0.84 2.02 -12.18
N LEU A 524 0.10 2.93 -12.32
CA LEU A 524 1.52 2.68 -12.58
C LEU A 524 2.39 3.11 -11.41
N ARG A 525 3.64 2.66 -11.41
CA ARG A 525 4.68 3.28 -10.59
C ARG A 525 5.17 4.54 -11.28
N ALA A 526 5.27 5.65 -10.57
CA ALA A 526 5.85 6.90 -11.04
C ALA A 526 7.13 7.19 -10.26
N ASP A 527 8.26 7.22 -10.97
CA ASP A 527 9.58 7.56 -10.43
C ASP A 527 9.85 9.05 -10.76
N PHE A 528 10.09 9.88 -9.74
CA PHE A 528 10.30 11.33 -9.90
C PHE A 528 11.77 11.70 -9.73
N TYR A 529 12.32 12.41 -10.70
CA TYR A 529 13.74 12.74 -10.79
C TYR A 529 13.94 14.25 -10.83
N SER A 530 14.99 14.75 -10.17
CA SER A 530 15.53 16.07 -10.50
C SER A 530 16.41 15.94 -11.73
N GLY A 531 16.29 16.87 -12.68
CA GLY A 531 16.93 16.83 -14.00
C GLY A 531 15.99 16.31 -15.10
N TYR A 532 16.13 16.85 -16.32
CA TYR A 532 15.25 16.58 -17.46
C TYR A 532 15.29 15.11 -17.97
N HIS A 533 16.43 14.41 -17.83
CA HIS A 533 16.61 13.06 -18.40
C HIS A 533 16.81 11.98 -17.32
N GLN A 534 15.99 12.01 -16.27
CA GLN A 534 16.00 11.03 -15.17
C GLN A 534 17.32 10.98 -14.39
N ASP A 535 17.97 12.13 -14.20
CA ASP A 535 19.33 12.21 -13.66
C ASP A 535 19.44 11.67 -12.22
N THR A 536 18.62 12.19 -11.30
CA THR A 536 18.66 11.79 -9.87
C THR A 536 17.26 11.53 -9.33
N LEU A 537 16.97 10.26 -9.02
CA LEU A 537 15.72 9.84 -8.40
C LEU A 537 15.56 10.49 -7.02
N ARG A 538 14.39 11.09 -6.77
CA ARG A 538 14.05 11.75 -5.49
C ARG A 538 13.04 10.95 -4.68
N TYR A 539 11.95 10.53 -5.29
CA TYR A 539 10.92 9.74 -4.64
C TYR A 539 10.10 8.94 -5.67
N ARG A 540 9.25 8.04 -5.17
CA ARG A 540 8.38 7.19 -5.97
C ARG A 540 6.95 7.26 -5.46
N LEU A 541 6.00 7.22 -6.38
CA LEU A 541 4.59 6.98 -6.09
C LEU A 541 4.13 5.72 -6.82
N PHE A 542 3.09 5.07 -6.29
CA PHE A 542 2.46 3.91 -6.91
C PHE A 542 1.00 4.23 -7.20
N ASN A 543 0.35 3.38 -7.98
CA ASN A 543 -1.07 3.49 -8.32
C ASN A 543 -1.44 4.77 -9.08
N GLN A 544 -0.54 5.24 -9.93
CA GLN A 544 -0.70 6.50 -10.67
C GLN A 544 -1.33 6.25 -12.05
N ASN A 545 -2.36 7.00 -12.41
CA ASN A 545 -2.66 7.23 -13.82
C ASN A 545 -1.65 8.24 -14.40
N ILE A 546 -1.67 8.43 -15.72
CA ILE A 546 -0.87 9.46 -16.38
C ILE A 546 -1.83 10.54 -16.85
N ASP A 547 -2.26 11.37 -15.91
CA ASP A 547 -3.15 12.52 -16.12
C ASP A 547 -2.67 13.67 -15.23
N ALA A 548 -1.42 14.05 -15.41
CA ALA A 548 -0.73 14.99 -14.53
C ALA A 548 -0.74 16.40 -15.13
N ASP A 549 -1.09 17.39 -14.32
CA ASP A 549 -1.10 18.81 -14.68
C ASP A 549 -0.59 19.61 -13.47
N TRP A 550 0.62 20.14 -13.57
CA TRP A 550 1.27 20.88 -12.50
C TRP A 550 1.30 22.37 -12.77
N ALA A 551 0.71 22.84 -13.87
CA ALA A 551 0.85 24.22 -14.35
C ALA A 551 2.32 24.66 -14.27
N ASN A 552 2.61 25.85 -13.76
CA ASN A 552 3.98 26.35 -13.63
C ASN A 552 4.78 25.83 -12.42
N LEU A 553 4.40 24.67 -11.87
CA LEU A 553 5.02 24.04 -10.70
C LEU A 553 5.52 22.64 -11.06
N SER A 554 6.10 21.95 -10.07
CA SER A 554 6.40 20.52 -10.14
C SER A 554 5.52 19.72 -9.18
N PRO A 555 5.44 18.39 -9.32
CA PRO A 555 4.68 17.54 -8.41
C PRO A 555 5.12 17.66 -6.95
N ASN A 556 6.37 18.08 -6.69
CA ASN A 556 6.83 18.48 -5.38
C ASN A 556 8.02 19.45 -5.48
N ASN A 557 7.72 20.75 -5.42
CA ASN A 557 8.73 21.81 -5.55
C ASN A 557 9.87 21.70 -4.54
N GLN A 558 9.63 21.13 -3.35
CA GLN A 558 10.67 20.97 -2.33
C GLN A 558 11.74 19.95 -2.74
N TYR A 559 11.35 18.88 -3.44
CA TYR A 559 12.26 17.81 -3.84
C TYR A 559 12.80 17.94 -5.26
N LEU A 560 12.03 18.54 -6.17
CA LEU A 560 12.34 18.60 -7.60
C LEU A 560 12.77 20.00 -8.07
N GLY A 561 12.44 21.06 -7.33
CA GLY A 561 12.45 22.44 -7.85
C GLY A 561 11.20 22.74 -8.67
N TYR A 562 11.08 23.94 -9.22
CA TYR A 562 9.94 24.35 -10.07
C TYR A 562 10.06 23.83 -11.50
N ASN A 563 11.30 23.70 -11.99
CA ASN A 563 11.66 23.42 -13.38
C ASN A 563 12.76 22.35 -13.40
N ASN A 564 13.11 21.85 -14.58
CA ASN A 564 14.18 20.88 -14.80
C ASN A 564 14.01 19.61 -13.94
N PHE A 565 12.90 18.91 -14.16
CA PHE A 565 12.59 17.63 -13.52
C PHE A 565 12.09 16.63 -14.57
N SER A 566 11.98 15.37 -14.17
CA SER A 566 11.39 14.34 -15.05
C SER A 566 10.65 13.28 -14.26
N VAL A 567 9.73 12.61 -14.95
CA VAL A 567 8.92 11.53 -14.38
C VAL A 567 8.97 10.34 -15.30
N LYS A 568 9.17 9.16 -14.72
CA LYS A 568 9.06 7.88 -15.43
C LYS A 568 7.92 7.07 -14.83
N TRP A 569 6.86 6.89 -15.62
CA TRP A 569 5.81 5.93 -15.30
C TRP A 569 6.17 4.56 -15.87
N SER A 570 6.03 3.51 -15.06
CA SER A 570 6.33 2.14 -15.47
C SER A 570 5.41 1.12 -14.81
N GLY A 571 5.13 0.03 -15.53
CA GLY A 571 4.28 -1.05 -15.10
C GLY A 571 3.77 -1.85 -16.29
N GLN A 572 2.51 -2.26 -16.23
CA GLN A 572 1.85 -2.93 -17.36
C GLN A 572 0.52 -2.28 -17.71
N ILE A 573 0.12 -2.48 -18.96
CA ILE A 573 -1.19 -2.10 -19.49
C ILE A 573 -1.93 -3.34 -19.99
N GLN A 574 -3.24 -3.41 -19.76
CA GLN A 574 -4.12 -4.50 -20.23
C GLN A 574 -5.19 -3.90 -21.16
N PRO A 575 -5.20 -4.22 -22.46
CA PRO A 575 -6.22 -3.72 -23.38
C PRO A 575 -7.53 -4.49 -23.23
N LEU A 576 -8.64 -3.82 -23.52
CA LEU A 576 -9.98 -4.41 -23.48
C LEU A 576 -10.32 -5.26 -24.71
N TYR A 577 -9.74 -4.90 -25.84
CA TYR A 577 -10.07 -5.42 -27.17
C TYR A 577 -8.81 -5.88 -27.88
N SER A 578 -8.96 -6.88 -28.74
CA SER A 578 -7.90 -7.34 -29.65
C SER A 578 -7.90 -6.47 -30.90
N GLU A 579 -7.27 -5.30 -30.81
CA GLU A 579 -7.35 -4.24 -31.82
C GLU A 579 -6.03 -3.47 -31.93
N THR A 580 -5.92 -2.61 -32.96
CA THR A 580 -4.87 -1.60 -33.00
C THR A 580 -5.26 -0.42 -32.12
N TYR A 581 -4.45 -0.16 -31.09
CA TYR A 581 -4.62 0.99 -30.21
C TYR A 581 -3.77 2.15 -30.70
N THR A 582 -4.33 3.34 -30.65
CA THR A 582 -3.61 4.61 -30.76
C THR A 582 -3.42 5.18 -29.35
N PHE A 583 -2.17 5.33 -28.93
CA PHE A 583 -1.81 6.08 -27.73
C PHE A 583 -1.58 7.54 -28.11
N SER A 584 -2.18 8.47 -27.38
CA SER A 584 -1.95 9.90 -27.56
C SER A 584 -1.41 10.51 -26.26
N CYS A 585 -0.26 11.17 -26.34
CA CYS A 585 0.35 11.88 -25.24
C CYS A 585 0.28 13.39 -25.47
N TYR A 586 -0.51 14.10 -24.66
CA TYR A 586 -0.57 15.55 -24.65
C TYR A 586 0.28 16.05 -23.47
N SER A 587 1.40 16.70 -23.78
CA SER A 587 2.40 17.09 -22.78
C SER A 587 3.09 18.40 -23.14
N ASP A 588 3.58 19.06 -22.10
CA ASP A 588 4.54 20.15 -22.11
C ASP A 588 5.53 19.86 -20.96
N ASP A 589 6.82 19.58 -21.19
CA ASP A 589 7.52 19.46 -22.48
C ASP A 589 7.45 18.04 -23.13
N GLY A 590 8.60 17.35 -23.21
CA GLY A 590 8.85 16.19 -24.07
C GLY A 590 8.58 14.84 -23.42
N VAL A 591 8.29 13.84 -24.25
CA VAL A 591 7.89 12.49 -23.82
C VAL A 591 8.47 11.36 -24.67
N LYS A 592 8.67 10.19 -24.04
CA LYS A 592 9.01 8.93 -24.71
C LYS A 592 8.12 7.82 -24.20
N LEU A 593 7.30 7.23 -25.08
CA LEU A 593 6.40 6.12 -24.76
C LEU A 593 6.93 4.83 -25.37
N ILE A 594 7.05 3.80 -24.53
CA ILE A 594 7.45 2.45 -24.89
C ILE A 594 6.35 1.49 -24.43
N VAL A 595 5.82 0.68 -25.34
CA VAL A 595 4.83 -0.36 -25.04
C VAL A 595 5.35 -1.69 -25.58
N ASN A 596 5.40 -2.69 -24.71
CA ASN A 596 5.94 -4.02 -24.99
C ASN A 596 7.34 -4.02 -25.63
N GLY A 597 8.21 -3.10 -25.17
CA GLY A 597 9.56 -2.91 -25.73
C GLY A 597 9.60 -2.14 -27.06
N GLN A 598 8.47 -1.88 -27.70
CA GLN A 598 8.39 -1.04 -28.91
C GLN A 598 8.27 0.44 -28.50
N THR A 599 9.16 1.29 -29.02
CA THR A 599 9.05 2.75 -28.85
C THR A 599 7.97 3.28 -29.79
N LEU A 600 6.88 3.81 -29.23
CA LEU A 600 5.75 4.35 -29.98
C LEU A 600 5.85 5.86 -30.18
N ILE A 601 6.39 6.57 -29.19
CA ILE A 601 6.64 8.03 -29.23
C ILE A 601 8.07 8.24 -28.74
N ASN A 602 8.87 9.02 -29.47
CA ASN A 602 10.25 9.33 -29.10
C ASN A 602 10.55 10.80 -29.38
N ASP A 603 10.04 11.65 -28.50
CA ASP A 603 10.05 13.09 -28.66
C ASP A 603 10.38 13.75 -27.31
N TYR A 604 11.57 13.42 -26.82
CA TYR A 604 12.00 13.62 -25.43
C TYR A 604 12.94 14.83 -25.29
N GLU A 605 12.54 15.95 -25.87
CA GLU A 605 13.27 17.23 -25.91
C GLU A 605 12.34 18.39 -25.52
N THR A 606 12.91 19.51 -25.06
CA THR A 606 12.16 20.68 -24.56
C THR A 606 11.37 21.37 -25.70
N GLN A 607 10.07 21.58 -25.51
CA GLN A 607 9.15 22.12 -26.50
C GLN A 607 7.74 22.31 -25.91
N GLY A 608 7.01 23.32 -26.39
CA GLY A 608 5.67 23.60 -25.87
C GLY A 608 4.61 22.51 -26.11
N ALA A 609 3.46 22.70 -25.48
CA ALA A 609 2.27 21.85 -25.54
C ALA A 609 1.81 21.39 -26.93
N TYR A 610 1.82 20.08 -27.20
CA TYR A 610 1.05 19.44 -28.29
C TYR A 610 0.82 17.95 -28.07
N THR A 611 0.02 17.31 -28.94
CA THR A 611 -0.28 15.88 -28.86
C THR A 611 0.63 15.06 -29.77
N ARG A 612 1.32 14.06 -29.21
CA ARG A 612 2.05 13.03 -29.95
C ARG A 612 1.24 11.74 -29.98
N THR A 613 1.30 10.98 -31.07
CA THR A 613 0.55 9.72 -31.20
C THR A 613 1.43 8.58 -31.70
N GLY A 614 1.15 7.36 -31.24
CA GLY A 614 1.76 6.14 -31.77
C GLY A 614 0.78 4.95 -31.68
N THR A 615 0.94 3.96 -32.55
CA THR A 615 0.01 2.82 -32.65
C THR A 615 0.68 1.48 -32.39
N ILE A 616 -0.07 0.54 -31.81
CA ILE A 616 0.36 -0.84 -31.59
C ILE A 616 -0.84 -1.79 -31.58
N ALA A 617 -0.68 -2.98 -32.16
CA ALA A 617 -1.67 -4.04 -32.08
C ALA A 617 -1.55 -4.76 -30.74
N LEU A 618 -2.65 -4.86 -29.99
CA LEU A 618 -2.70 -5.51 -28.69
C LEU A 618 -3.85 -6.50 -28.64
N THR A 619 -3.66 -7.60 -27.91
CA THR A 619 -4.66 -8.65 -27.67
C THR A 619 -5.45 -8.36 -26.39
N ALA A 620 -6.78 -8.45 -26.45
CA ALA A 620 -7.67 -8.28 -25.30
C ALA A 620 -7.22 -9.12 -24.10
N GLY A 621 -7.19 -8.51 -22.90
CA GLY A 621 -6.87 -9.19 -21.65
C GLY A 621 -5.40 -9.55 -21.46
N GLN A 622 -4.56 -9.51 -22.49
CA GLN A 622 -3.12 -9.72 -22.35
C GLN A 622 -2.46 -8.49 -21.72
N LYS A 623 -1.54 -8.69 -20.77
CA LYS A 623 -0.78 -7.59 -20.16
C LYS A 623 0.48 -7.31 -20.96
N TYR A 624 0.79 -6.04 -21.17
CA TYR A 624 1.98 -5.58 -21.88
C TYR A 624 2.75 -4.61 -21.01
N ASN A 625 4.08 -4.66 -21.02
CA ASN A 625 4.88 -3.66 -20.32
C ASN A 625 4.63 -2.28 -20.92
N ILE A 626 4.50 -1.26 -20.08
CA ILE A 626 4.38 0.14 -20.50
C ILE A 626 5.36 0.99 -19.71
N GLU A 627 6.05 1.88 -20.42
CA GLU A 627 6.93 2.88 -19.85
C GLU A 627 6.69 4.22 -20.56
N LEU A 628 6.40 5.27 -19.79
CA LEU A 628 6.35 6.64 -20.30
C LEU A 628 7.37 7.48 -19.53
N GLN A 629 8.28 8.10 -20.27
CA GLN A 629 9.24 9.07 -19.76
C GLN A 629 8.75 10.46 -20.13
N TYR A 630 8.79 11.39 -19.19
CA TYR A 630 8.41 12.79 -19.33
C TYR A 630 9.51 13.68 -18.74
N GLY A 631 9.81 14.79 -19.40
CA GLY A 631 10.79 15.77 -18.96
C GLY A 631 10.18 17.15 -19.01
N GLU A 632 10.44 17.94 -17.97
CA GLU A 632 10.06 19.34 -17.85
C GLU A 632 11.31 20.20 -17.80
N GLY A 633 11.43 21.12 -18.76
CA GLY A 633 12.52 22.06 -18.90
C GLY A 633 12.23 23.33 -18.13
N VAL A 634 11.31 24.15 -18.65
CA VAL A 634 10.84 25.40 -18.05
C VAL A 634 9.40 25.72 -18.48
N GLY A 635 8.60 26.25 -17.55
CA GLY A 635 7.28 26.79 -17.87
C GLY A 635 6.15 25.95 -17.31
N ASP A 636 5.12 25.70 -18.13
CA ASP A 636 3.95 24.91 -17.74
C ASP A 636 4.26 23.42 -17.92
N ALA A 637 4.07 22.64 -16.87
CA ALA A 637 4.43 21.24 -16.80
C ALA A 637 3.20 20.34 -16.72
N PHE A 638 2.93 19.55 -17.75
CA PHE A 638 1.85 18.56 -17.73
C PHE A 638 2.11 17.37 -18.67
N CYS A 639 1.48 16.24 -18.37
CA CYS A 639 1.55 15.02 -19.17
C CYS A 639 0.29 14.17 -19.03
N HIS A 640 -0.42 13.98 -20.15
CA HIS A 640 -1.65 13.18 -20.24
C HIS A 640 -1.45 12.03 -21.22
N LEU A 641 -1.71 10.79 -20.79
CA LEU A 641 -1.74 9.62 -21.66
C LEU A 641 -3.17 9.14 -21.87
N SER A 642 -3.61 9.19 -23.11
CA SER A 642 -4.90 8.66 -23.56
C SER A 642 -4.70 7.52 -24.55
N TRP A 643 -5.73 6.69 -24.70
CA TRP A 643 -5.78 5.63 -25.70
C TRP A 643 -7.11 5.63 -26.45
N GLU A 644 -7.12 5.08 -27.65
CA GLU A 644 -8.36 4.75 -28.37
C GLU A 644 -8.12 3.60 -29.33
N SER A 645 -9.19 2.95 -29.75
CA SER A 645 -9.20 1.92 -30.79
C SER A 645 -10.53 1.95 -31.54
N ALA A 646 -10.83 0.94 -32.36
CA ALA A 646 -12.11 0.86 -33.05
C ALA A 646 -13.28 0.78 -32.05
N SER A 647 -13.15 -0.09 -31.05
CA SER A 647 -14.15 -0.29 -29.98
C SER A 647 -13.89 0.55 -28.73
N GLN A 648 -12.64 0.91 -28.43
CA GLN A 648 -12.30 1.77 -27.30
C GLN A 648 -12.55 3.25 -27.67
N SER A 649 -13.46 3.91 -26.96
CA SER A 649 -13.57 5.37 -27.02
C SER A 649 -12.30 6.04 -26.48
N LYS A 650 -11.99 7.23 -26.98
CA LYS A 650 -10.88 8.01 -26.45
C LYS A 650 -11.15 8.39 -25.00
N GLN A 651 -10.16 8.10 -24.17
CA GLN A 651 -10.15 8.44 -22.75
C GLN A 651 -8.71 8.39 -22.24
N ILE A 652 -8.45 9.09 -21.12
CA ILE A 652 -7.25 8.84 -20.30
C ILE A 652 -7.18 7.35 -19.99
N VAL A 653 -5.99 6.75 -20.11
CA VAL A 653 -5.83 5.32 -19.84
C VAL A 653 -6.22 5.06 -18.38
N PRO A 654 -7.31 4.29 -18.13
CA PRO A 654 -7.83 4.17 -16.77
C PRO A 654 -6.83 3.43 -15.87
N ALA A 655 -6.72 3.83 -14.61
CA ALA A 655 -5.91 3.10 -13.62
C ALA A 655 -6.29 1.61 -13.54
N ALA A 656 -7.57 1.29 -13.77
CA ALA A 656 -8.08 -0.08 -13.87
C ALA A 656 -7.40 -0.92 -14.97
N GLN A 657 -6.81 -0.29 -15.99
CA GLN A 657 -6.08 -0.98 -17.06
C GLN A 657 -4.56 -0.89 -16.90
N LEU A 658 -4.10 -0.28 -15.82
CA LEU A 658 -2.70 -0.07 -15.51
C LEU A 658 -2.33 -0.85 -14.25
N PHE A 659 -1.25 -1.60 -14.30
CA PHE A 659 -0.82 -2.44 -13.18
C PHE A 659 0.53 -1.97 -12.69
N SER A 660 0.55 -1.47 -11.46
CA SER A 660 1.79 -1.01 -10.84
C SER A 660 2.55 -2.25 -10.41
N ARG A 661 3.78 -2.39 -10.88
CA ARG A 661 4.65 -3.49 -10.46
C ARG A 661 5.82 -2.92 -9.65
N PRO A 662 6.01 -3.37 -8.39
CA PRO A 662 7.15 -2.96 -7.58
C PRO A 662 8.46 -3.46 -8.20
N ASP A 663 9.60 -2.91 -7.75
CA ASP A 663 10.91 -3.29 -8.28
C ASP A 663 11.15 -4.82 -8.24
N THR A 664 11.78 -5.33 -9.29
CA THR A 664 12.28 -6.70 -9.32
C THR A 664 13.40 -6.83 -8.29
N SER A 665 13.19 -7.66 -7.25
CA SER A 665 14.28 -7.95 -6.30
C SER A 665 15.18 -9.06 -6.83
N SER A 666 16.48 -9.00 -6.52
CA SER A 666 17.39 -10.13 -6.71
C SER A 666 17.17 -11.19 -5.63
N GLY A 667 17.27 -12.47 -5.99
CA GLY A 667 17.26 -13.58 -5.04
C GLY A 667 17.69 -14.90 -5.70
N PRO A 668 18.05 -15.91 -4.90
CA PRO A 668 18.46 -17.23 -5.40
C PRO A 668 17.36 -17.99 -6.14
N VAL A 669 16.09 -17.65 -5.95
CA VAL A 669 14.96 -18.15 -6.75
C VAL A 669 14.29 -16.96 -7.41
N THR A 670 14.15 -16.97 -8.75
CA THR A 670 13.44 -15.93 -9.49
C THR A 670 12.25 -16.54 -10.22
N LEU A 671 11.05 -16.01 -9.96
CA LEU A 671 9.82 -16.40 -10.64
C LEU A 671 9.58 -15.46 -11.82
N TYR A 672 9.12 -16.02 -12.93
CA TYR A 672 8.84 -15.29 -14.17
C TYR A 672 7.40 -15.53 -14.60
N GLN A 673 6.77 -14.43 -15.03
CA GLN A 673 5.42 -14.46 -15.55
C GLN A 673 5.31 -15.25 -16.85
N ASP A 674 6.31 -15.15 -17.73
CA ASP A 674 6.24 -15.79 -19.04
C ASP A 674 7.25 -16.93 -19.17
N LEU A 675 7.02 -17.76 -20.18
CA LEU A 675 7.94 -18.81 -20.63
C LEU A 675 9.33 -18.26 -21.00
N ASN A 676 10.35 -19.12 -20.89
CA ASN A 676 11.75 -18.80 -21.21
C ASN A 676 12.30 -17.58 -20.45
N TYR A 677 11.85 -17.40 -19.20
CA TYR A 677 12.33 -16.35 -18.29
C TYR A 677 12.04 -14.92 -18.79
N ALA A 678 10.92 -14.75 -19.51
CA ALA A 678 10.45 -13.46 -19.99
C ALA A 678 9.39 -12.87 -19.06
N GLY A 679 8.89 -11.68 -19.42
CA GLY A 679 7.85 -11.00 -18.65
C GLY A 679 8.33 -10.37 -17.35
N PHE A 680 7.37 -9.97 -16.53
CA PHE A 680 7.69 -9.50 -15.18
C PHE A 680 8.26 -10.65 -14.33
N HIS A 681 9.19 -10.32 -13.44
CA HIS A 681 9.84 -11.30 -12.60
C HIS A 681 10.21 -10.74 -11.24
N ALA A 682 10.31 -11.61 -10.25
CA ALA A 682 10.75 -11.24 -8.91
C ALA A 682 11.62 -12.33 -8.29
N GLY A 683 12.71 -11.91 -7.65
CA GLY A 683 13.63 -12.77 -6.91
C GLY A 683 13.29 -12.87 -5.43
N PHE A 684 13.47 -14.06 -4.86
CA PHE A 684 13.10 -14.46 -3.52
C PHE A 684 14.29 -15.12 -2.80
N ASN A 685 14.59 -14.66 -1.59
CA ASN A 685 15.58 -15.27 -0.68
C ASN A 685 14.95 -16.44 0.10
N ILE A 686 15.75 -17.20 0.86
CA ILE A 686 15.24 -18.26 1.74
C ILE A 686 14.12 -17.70 2.62
N GLY A 687 12.98 -18.40 2.65
CA GLY A 687 11.80 -17.92 3.32
C GLY A 687 10.53 -18.63 2.87
N ALA A 688 9.43 -18.27 3.53
CA ALA A 688 8.09 -18.77 3.25
C ALA A 688 7.19 -17.60 2.85
N TYR A 689 6.75 -17.60 1.60
CA TYR A 689 6.00 -16.52 0.97
C TYR A 689 4.58 -17.01 0.70
N LYS A 690 3.64 -16.47 1.47
CA LYS A 690 2.20 -16.57 1.20
C LYS A 690 1.86 -15.71 -0.03
N LEU A 691 0.63 -15.84 -0.55
CA LEU A 691 0.15 -15.04 -1.68
C LEU A 691 0.31 -13.53 -1.43
N SER A 692 0.08 -13.07 -0.21
CA SER A 692 0.31 -11.67 0.18
C SER A 692 1.78 -11.24 0.02
N GLY A 693 2.73 -12.13 0.33
CA GLY A 693 4.16 -11.91 0.13
C GLY A 693 4.58 -11.92 -1.35
N LEU A 694 3.94 -12.77 -2.16
CA LEU A 694 4.13 -12.77 -3.62
C LEU A 694 3.61 -11.47 -4.25
N LYS A 695 2.42 -11.02 -3.84
CA LYS A 695 1.81 -9.76 -4.30
C LYS A 695 2.64 -8.55 -3.92
N LEU A 696 3.26 -8.53 -2.73
CA LEU A 696 4.21 -7.47 -2.34
C LEU A 696 5.43 -7.38 -3.27
N LYS A 697 5.75 -8.46 -3.97
CA LYS A 697 6.82 -8.55 -4.97
C LYS A 697 6.31 -8.44 -6.41
N GLY A 698 5.02 -8.14 -6.60
CA GLY A 698 4.40 -7.97 -7.92
C GLY A 698 4.04 -9.27 -8.65
N ILE A 699 4.11 -10.42 -7.98
CA ILE A 699 3.68 -11.72 -8.52
C ILE A 699 2.23 -11.97 -8.07
N ASN A 700 1.30 -12.04 -9.01
CA ASN A 700 -0.10 -12.35 -8.74
C ASN A 700 -0.31 -13.84 -8.51
N ASN A 701 -1.51 -14.19 -8.03
CA ASN A 701 -1.92 -15.58 -7.95
C ASN A 701 -1.96 -16.18 -9.36
N ASP A 702 -1.53 -17.43 -9.52
CA ASP A 702 -1.71 -18.17 -10.77
C ASP A 702 -1.10 -17.43 -11.98
N GLU A 703 0.09 -16.84 -11.82
CA GLU A 703 0.74 -16.02 -12.85
C GLU A 703 2.15 -16.53 -13.23
N VAL A 704 2.65 -17.60 -12.61
CA VAL A 704 4.05 -18.04 -12.82
C VAL A 704 4.12 -19.16 -13.84
N THR A 705 4.89 -18.92 -14.90
CA THR A 705 5.12 -19.86 -16.01
C THR A 705 6.55 -20.42 -16.04
N SER A 706 7.56 -19.68 -15.56
CA SER A 706 8.95 -20.17 -15.54
C SER A 706 9.73 -19.72 -14.29
N VAL A 707 10.80 -20.44 -13.93
CA VAL A 707 11.54 -20.24 -12.66
C VAL A 707 13.04 -20.44 -12.86
N LYS A 708 13.89 -19.53 -12.34
CA LYS A 708 15.35 -19.72 -12.19
C LYS A 708 15.73 -20.02 -10.75
N ILE A 709 16.70 -20.93 -10.55
CA ILE A 709 17.14 -21.40 -9.23
C ILE A 709 18.66 -21.51 -9.18
N ALA A 710 19.28 -20.71 -8.32
CA ALA A 710 20.70 -20.75 -8.02
C ALA A 710 21.10 -22.08 -7.35
N LYS A 711 22.34 -22.54 -7.61
CA LYS A 711 22.88 -23.76 -6.98
C LYS A 711 22.85 -23.66 -5.45
N GLY A 712 22.48 -24.75 -4.79
CA GLY A 712 22.34 -24.82 -3.33
C GLY A 712 20.99 -24.38 -2.79
N TYR A 713 20.03 -24.05 -3.67
CA TYR A 713 18.67 -23.68 -3.30
C TYR A 713 17.65 -24.58 -3.98
N GLN A 714 16.43 -24.56 -3.45
CA GLN A 714 15.25 -25.15 -4.07
C GLN A 714 14.02 -24.26 -3.86
N ALA A 715 13.10 -24.32 -4.82
CA ALA A 715 11.81 -23.68 -4.77
C ALA A 715 10.72 -24.75 -4.60
N VAL A 716 9.89 -24.61 -3.58
CA VAL A 716 8.71 -25.45 -3.39
C VAL A 716 7.49 -24.58 -3.67
N LEU A 717 6.88 -24.82 -4.83
CA LEU A 717 5.66 -24.17 -5.29
C LEU A 717 4.46 -24.92 -4.72
N TYR A 718 3.45 -24.18 -4.26
CA TYR A 718 2.21 -24.74 -3.71
C TYR A 718 1.02 -24.20 -4.47
N TRP A 719 0.08 -25.10 -4.76
CA TRP A 719 -1.10 -24.78 -5.56
C TRP A 719 -2.07 -23.85 -4.84
N ASN A 720 -2.18 -23.99 -3.52
CA ASN A 720 -3.02 -23.10 -2.70
C ASN A 720 -2.14 -22.18 -1.84
N ASP A 721 -2.74 -21.09 -1.37
CA ASP A 721 -2.09 -20.21 -0.39
C ASP A 721 -1.88 -20.97 0.95
N GLU A 722 -1.10 -20.37 1.85
CA GLU A 722 -0.76 -20.97 3.15
C GLU A 722 -0.07 -22.34 3.03
N PHE A 723 0.62 -22.58 1.91
CA PHE A 723 1.38 -23.80 1.59
C PHE A 723 0.51 -25.06 1.51
N GLY A 724 -0.74 -24.93 1.07
CA GLY A 724 -1.68 -26.04 0.87
C GLY A 724 -1.77 -26.53 -0.58
N GLY A 725 -2.58 -27.56 -0.81
CA GLY A 725 -2.77 -28.17 -2.13
C GLY A 725 -1.58 -29.03 -2.57
N ASP A 726 -1.55 -29.38 -3.86
CA ASP A 726 -0.39 -30.06 -4.43
C ASP A 726 0.85 -29.16 -4.38
N SER A 727 2.04 -29.77 -4.48
CA SER A 727 3.30 -29.04 -4.46
C SER A 727 4.28 -29.54 -5.52
N LEU A 728 5.09 -28.63 -6.04
CA LEU A 728 6.16 -28.91 -6.99
C LEU A 728 7.50 -28.43 -6.42
N VAL A 729 8.47 -29.35 -6.33
CA VAL A 729 9.83 -29.05 -5.88
C VAL A 729 10.74 -28.89 -7.09
N LEU A 730 11.36 -27.72 -7.21
CA LEU A 730 12.31 -27.38 -8.26
C LEU A 730 13.69 -27.13 -7.66
N THR A 731 14.72 -27.72 -8.26
CA THR A 731 16.12 -27.61 -7.82
C THR A 731 17.06 -27.07 -8.91
N ARG A 732 16.49 -26.67 -10.06
CA ARG A 732 17.19 -26.16 -11.23
C ARG A 732 16.30 -25.21 -12.02
N ASP A 733 16.90 -24.43 -12.91
CA ASP A 733 16.19 -23.60 -13.87
C ASP A 733 15.16 -24.42 -14.67
N THR A 734 13.95 -23.87 -14.78
CA THR A 734 12.80 -24.49 -15.44
C THR A 734 12.14 -23.46 -16.35
N ALA A 735 12.37 -23.59 -17.66
CA ALA A 735 11.94 -22.62 -18.67
C ALA A 735 10.41 -22.63 -18.93
N PHE A 736 9.72 -23.70 -18.53
CA PHE A 736 8.26 -23.83 -18.59
C PHE A 736 7.77 -24.85 -17.56
N LEU A 737 6.75 -24.48 -16.77
CA LEU A 737 6.20 -25.32 -15.70
C LEU A 737 5.23 -26.42 -16.17
N ASN A 738 4.88 -26.47 -17.46
CA ASN A 738 4.00 -27.49 -18.05
C ASN A 738 2.64 -27.58 -17.32
N SER A 739 2.30 -28.72 -16.72
CA SER A 739 1.03 -28.90 -15.99
C SER A 739 0.89 -28.00 -14.75
N TRP A 740 1.97 -27.36 -14.33
CA TRP A 740 2.04 -26.40 -13.22
C TRP A 740 1.99 -24.94 -13.67
N ASP A 741 1.82 -24.68 -14.97
CA ASP A 741 1.66 -23.33 -15.51
C ASP A 741 0.48 -22.60 -14.86
N ASP A 742 0.71 -21.38 -14.40
CA ASP A 742 -0.29 -20.53 -13.74
C ASP A 742 -1.00 -21.23 -12.56
N LYS A 743 -0.27 -22.04 -11.78
CA LYS A 743 -0.81 -22.74 -10.59
C LYS A 743 -0.25 -22.27 -9.24
N LEU A 744 0.67 -21.30 -9.22
CA LEU A 744 1.34 -20.91 -7.99
C LEU A 744 0.50 -19.94 -7.14
N SER A 745 0.23 -20.33 -5.89
CA SER A 745 -0.37 -19.44 -4.88
C SER A 745 0.52 -19.15 -3.68
N SER A 746 1.44 -20.05 -3.31
CA SER A 746 2.44 -19.77 -2.27
C SER A 746 3.77 -20.49 -2.52
N LEU A 747 4.87 -19.89 -2.06
CA LEU A 747 6.24 -20.34 -2.36
C LEU A 747 7.04 -20.55 -1.07
N ARG A 748 7.82 -21.64 -1.02
CA ARG A 748 8.94 -21.74 -0.06
C ARG A 748 10.25 -21.83 -0.80
N VAL A 749 11.16 -20.90 -0.49
CA VAL A 749 12.56 -20.97 -0.92
C VAL A 749 13.36 -21.57 0.22
N ARG A 750 14.09 -22.66 -0.06
CA ARG A 750 14.87 -23.38 0.95
C ARG A 750 16.30 -23.59 0.47
N ALA A 751 17.19 -23.85 1.42
CA ALA A 751 18.47 -24.44 1.10
C ALA A 751 18.29 -25.86 0.54
N ASN A 752 19.27 -26.31 -0.24
CA ASN A 752 19.37 -27.63 -0.82
C ASN A 752 20.83 -28.10 -0.75
N GLY A 753 21.39 -28.10 0.46
CA GLY A 753 22.75 -28.56 0.73
C GLY A 753 22.83 -30.04 1.11
N ASP A 754 24.04 -30.59 1.17
CA ASP A 754 24.31 -31.95 1.65
C ASP A 754 24.04 -32.04 3.16
N PRO A 755 23.12 -32.90 3.63
CA PRO A 755 22.78 -32.99 5.05
C PRO A 755 23.75 -33.87 5.88
N ASN A 756 24.73 -34.55 5.25
CA ASN A 756 25.51 -35.61 5.90
C ASN A 756 26.92 -35.19 6.35
N LEU A 757 27.16 -33.90 6.58
CA LEU A 757 28.48 -33.35 6.95
C LEU A 757 28.61 -32.93 8.41
N ALA A 758 27.80 -33.48 9.32
CA ALA A 758 27.97 -33.19 10.75
C ALA A 758 29.22 -33.88 11.31
N GLY A 759 30.06 -33.15 12.03
CA GLY A 759 31.32 -33.68 12.59
C GLY A 759 32.41 -32.61 12.68
N SER A 760 33.60 -33.00 13.14
CA SER A 760 34.77 -32.11 13.19
C SER A 760 35.67 -32.35 11.99
N TYR A 761 36.08 -31.30 11.31
CA TYR A 761 36.88 -31.37 10.09
C TYR A 761 38.03 -30.36 10.10
N THR A 762 39.13 -30.73 9.45
CA THR A 762 40.09 -29.75 8.91
C THR A 762 39.78 -29.57 7.42
N LEU A 763 39.85 -28.32 6.94
CA LEU A 763 39.43 -27.96 5.58
C LEU A 763 40.65 -27.56 4.76
N ARG A 764 41.00 -28.34 3.74
CA ARG A 764 42.07 -28.02 2.80
C ARG A 764 41.50 -27.33 1.57
N ASN A 765 42.08 -26.20 1.20
CA ASN A 765 41.69 -25.51 -0.02
C ASN A 765 42.28 -26.20 -1.26
N VAL A 766 41.47 -26.39 -2.30
CA VAL A 766 41.90 -27.07 -3.54
C VAL A 766 42.95 -26.28 -4.32
N LYS A 767 42.88 -24.94 -4.28
CA LYS A 767 43.78 -24.08 -5.06
C LYS A 767 45.16 -23.96 -4.43
N SER A 768 45.23 -23.74 -3.12
CA SER A 768 46.51 -23.48 -2.42
C SER A 768 47.14 -24.72 -1.80
N ASN A 769 46.37 -25.79 -1.57
CA ASN A 769 46.72 -26.94 -0.73
C ASN A 769 46.92 -26.62 0.76
N TYR A 770 46.68 -25.39 1.19
CA TYR A 770 46.72 -24.98 2.60
C TYR A 770 45.37 -25.11 3.28
N TYR A 771 45.39 -25.07 4.61
CA TYR A 771 44.23 -25.33 5.45
C TYR A 771 43.59 -24.03 5.93
N MET A 772 42.28 -24.06 6.10
CA MET A 772 41.54 -23.02 6.81
C MET A 772 42.06 -22.93 8.25
N ASP A 773 42.45 -21.74 8.67
CA ASP A 773 43.16 -21.51 9.92
C ASP A 773 42.64 -20.22 10.58
N VAL A 774 42.36 -20.27 11.88
CA VAL A 774 42.11 -19.05 12.66
C VAL A 774 43.43 -18.35 12.98
N ARG A 775 43.58 -17.12 12.49
CA ARG A 775 44.80 -16.33 12.68
C ARG A 775 45.12 -16.13 14.17
N GLY A 776 46.40 -16.31 14.51
CA GLY A 776 46.88 -16.26 15.90
C GLY A 776 46.97 -17.63 16.58
N GLY A 777 46.69 -18.72 15.86
CA GLY A 777 46.86 -20.08 16.36
C GLY A 777 45.89 -20.37 17.52
N LEU A 778 46.34 -21.19 18.47
CA LEU A 778 45.60 -21.48 19.71
C LEU A 778 45.32 -20.24 20.58
N GLY A 779 46.11 -19.17 20.43
CA GLY A 779 45.91 -17.90 21.14
C GLY A 779 44.87 -16.97 20.49
N GLY A 780 44.48 -17.23 19.24
CA GLY A 780 43.49 -16.45 18.51
C GLY A 780 42.06 -16.80 18.93
N THR A 781 41.65 -16.49 20.17
CA THR A 781 40.33 -16.84 20.72
C THR A 781 39.33 -15.68 20.73
N GLY A 782 39.77 -14.46 20.39
CA GLY A 782 38.94 -13.26 20.37
C GLY A 782 37.93 -13.22 19.21
N ASN A 783 36.86 -12.45 19.42
CA ASN A 783 35.95 -12.06 18.34
C ASN A 783 36.71 -11.24 17.28
N GLY A 784 36.39 -11.48 16.01
CA GLY A 784 37.00 -10.76 14.89
C GLY A 784 38.38 -11.28 14.46
N ALA A 785 38.87 -12.38 15.05
CA ALA A 785 40.06 -13.04 14.54
C ALA A 785 39.78 -13.62 13.14
N SER A 786 40.45 -13.08 12.14
CA SER A 786 40.24 -13.42 10.72
C SER A 786 40.69 -14.84 10.40
N LEU A 787 39.99 -15.48 9.47
CA LEU A 787 40.40 -16.75 8.89
C LEU A 787 41.44 -16.50 7.79
N GLN A 788 42.45 -17.37 7.74
CA GLN A 788 43.53 -17.35 6.77
C GLN A 788 43.82 -18.76 6.23
N LEU A 789 44.67 -18.83 5.21
CA LEU A 789 45.34 -20.07 4.81
C LEU A 789 46.59 -20.30 5.66
N TRP A 790 46.83 -21.54 6.10
CA TRP A 790 48.08 -21.90 6.76
C TRP A 790 48.51 -23.34 6.46
N THR A 791 49.80 -23.63 6.65
CA THR A 791 50.34 -24.99 6.57
C THR A 791 49.66 -25.89 7.61
N PRO A 792 49.50 -27.21 7.35
CA PRO A 792 48.89 -28.12 8.32
C PRO A 792 49.73 -28.19 9.60
N THR A 793 49.10 -27.88 10.74
CA THR A 793 49.75 -27.94 12.06
C THR A 793 49.19 -29.04 12.95
N GLY A 794 47.99 -29.54 12.64
CA GLY A 794 47.24 -30.45 13.52
C GLY A 794 46.66 -29.78 14.77
N ALA A 795 46.85 -28.46 14.93
CA ALA A 795 46.34 -27.71 16.07
C ALA A 795 44.82 -27.47 15.98
N ALA A 796 44.19 -27.30 17.13
CA ALA A 796 42.75 -27.11 17.26
C ALA A 796 42.19 -25.89 16.51
N ASN A 797 43.01 -24.88 16.21
CA ASN A 797 42.60 -23.69 15.45
C ASN A 797 42.45 -23.92 13.93
N GLN A 798 42.77 -25.14 13.44
CA GLN A 798 42.48 -25.60 12.07
C GLN A 798 41.32 -26.59 12.00
N THR A 799 40.72 -26.93 13.14
CA THR A 799 39.61 -27.88 13.25
C THR A 799 38.30 -27.12 13.47
N PHE A 800 37.29 -27.44 12.67
CA PHE A 800 35.97 -26.82 12.72
C PHE A 800 34.89 -27.89 12.90
N THR A 801 34.05 -27.72 13.91
CA THR A 801 32.89 -28.56 14.16
C THR A 801 31.68 -28.05 13.38
N PHE A 802 31.15 -28.91 12.51
CA PHE A 802 30.00 -28.61 11.67
C PHE A 802 28.74 -29.06 12.40
N LYS A 803 27.89 -28.10 12.77
CA LYS A 803 26.58 -28.36 13.36
C LYS A 803 25.50 -28.18 12.31
N HIS A 804 24.86 -29.27 11.92
CA HIS A 804 23.74 -29.24 10.97
C HIS A 804 22.53 -28.52 11.58
N MET A 805 21.94 -27.60 10.82
CA MET A 805 20.81 -26.77 11.22
C MET A 805 19.53 -27.09 10.42
N GLY A 806 19.59 -28.08 9.52
CA GLY A 806 18.51 -28.44 8.60
C GLY A 806 18.82 -28.05 7.15
N ASP A 807 18.25 -28.79 6.18
CA ASP A 807 18.34 -28.52 4.72
C ASP A 807 19.78 -28.31 4.17
N GLY A 808 20.78 -28.87 4.85
CA GLY A 808 22.19 -28.76 4.49
C GLY A 808 22.85 -27.44 4.89
N ILE A 809 22.21 -26.69 5.80
CA ILE A 809 22.77 -25.50 6.45
C ILE A 809 23.61 -25.94 7.65
N TYR A 810 24.79 -25.34 7.81
CA TYR A 810 25.71 -25.58 8.91
C TYR A 810 26.15 -24.30 9.58
N SER A 811 26.34 -24.38 10.90
CA SER A 811 27.24 -23.51 11.65
C SER A 811 28.59 -24.21 11.81
N LEU A 812 29.68 -23.49 11.55
CA LEU A 812 31.05 -24.01 11.58
C LEU A 812 31.78 -23.41 12.78
N THR A 813 31.98 -24.19 13.83
CA THR A 813 32.59 -23.73 15.09
C THR A 813 34.08 -24.04 15.11
N ALA A 814 34.94 -23.03 15.23
CA ALA A 814 36.37 -23.21 15.47
C ALA A 814 36.60 -23.90 16.82
N TYR A 815 37.30 -25.03 16.80
CA TYR A 815 37.36 -25.95 17.92
C TYR A 815 38.06 -25.33 19.15
N HIS A 816 39.14 -24.57 18.96
CA HIS A 816 39.92 -23.99 20.08
C HIS A 816 39.23 -22.83 20.80
N SER A 817 38.35 -22.10 20.13
CA SER A 817 37.73 -20.87 20.65
C SER A 817 36.23 -21.02 20.98
N ALA A 818 35.60 -22.11 20.52
CA ALA A 818 34.15 -22.31 20.54
C ALA A 818 33.35 -21.20 19.81
N LYS A 819 34.01 -20.43 18.93
CA LYS A 819 33.39 -19.37 18.12
C LYS A 819 33.04 -19.88 16.73
N VAL A 820 32.03 -19.30 16.11
CA VAL A 820 31.55 -19.71 14.79
C VAL A 820 32.17 -18.85 13.69
N LEU A 821 32.30 -19.42 12.49
CA LEU A 821 32.60 -18.65 11.28
C LEU A 821 31.51 -17.61 11.06
N ASP A 822 31.95 -16.41 10.69
CA ASP A 822 31.10 -15.23 10.56
C ASP A 822 31.60 -14.39 9.38
N VAL A 823 30.67 -13.92 8.54
CA VAL A 823 30.98 -12.89 7.54
C VAL A 823 30.99 -11.53 8.21
N ALA A 824 32.14 -10.86 8.16
CA ALA A 824 32.39 -9.64 8.90
C ALA A 824 31.33 -8.57 8.67
N ASN A 825 30.81 -8.05 9.78
CA ASN A 825 29.80 -6.99 9.85
C ASN A 825 28.49 -7.32 9.10
N SER A 826 28.16 -8.61 8.94
CA SER A 826 26.99 -9.05 8.17
C SER A 826 26.96 -8.49 6.74
N SER A 827 28.12 -8.21 6.17
CA SER A 827 28.23 -7.65 4.82
C SER A 827 27.71 -8.62 3.76
N THR A 828 27.08 -8.10 2.72
CA THR A 828 26.72 -8.87 1.51
C THR A 828 27.65 -8.56 0.33
N ALA A 829 28.65 -7.69 0.51
CA ALA A 829 29.59 -7.29 -0.54
C ALA A 829 30.62 -8.39 -0.84
N ASP A 830 31.15 -8.40 -2.06
CA ASP A 830 32.32 -9.22 -2.38
C ASP A 830 33.53 -8.77 -1.58
N ASN A 831 34.43 -9.71 -1.30
CA ASN A 831 35.67 -9.51 -0.54
C ASN A 831 35.47 -9.12 0.94
N ALA A 832 34.25 -9.25 1.48
CA ALA A 832 34.06 -9.16 2.93
C ALA A 832 34.77 -10.34 3.61
N TYR A 833 35.55 -10.06 4.66
CA TYR A 833 36.36 -11.06 5.35
C TYR A 833 35.51 -12.10 6.08
N ILE A 834 36.03 -13.33 6.12
CA ILE A 834 35.58 -14.36 7.04
C ILE A 834 36.44 -14.28 8.31
N TRP A 835 35.79 -14.23 9.46
CA TRP A 835 36.43 -14.25 10.77
C TRP A 835 35.65 -15.17 11.71
N GLN A 836 36.15 -15.39 12.92
CA GLN A 836 35.36 -16.04 13.96
C GLN A 836 34.65 -15.01 14.84
N TYR A 837 33.47 -15.35 15.33
CA TYR A 837 32.71 -14.53 16.26
C TYR A 837 31.89 -15.39 17.21
N THR A 838 31.46 -14.82 18.34
CA THR A 838 30.49 -15.48 19.23
C THR A 838 29.23 -15.86 18.43
N ASP A 839 28.72 -17.08 18.63
CA ASP A 839 27.49 -17.56 17.98
C ASP A 839 26.29 -16.68 18.40
N GLN A 840 25.68 -16.03 17.41
CA GLN A 840 24.48 -15.22 17.54
C GLN A 840 23.30 -15.86 16.79
N HIS A 841 23.48 -17.05 16.22
CA HIS A 841 22.53 -17.73 15.37
C HIS A 841 22.08 -16.90 14.15
N ALA A 842 22.88 -15.92 13.74
CA ALA A 842 22.57 -15.00 12.66
C ALA A 842 22.86 -15.63 11.28
N THR A 843 22.17 -15.18 10.23
CA THR A 843 22.31 -15.75 8.87
C THR A 843 23.67 -15.49 8.22
N ASN A 844 24.42 -14.48 8.67
CA ASN A 844 25.81 -14.27 8.27
C ASN A 844 26.79 -15.31 8.87
N GLN A 845 26.34 -16.13 9.84
CA GLN A 845 27.09 -17.21 10.49
C GLN A 845 26.65 -18.61 10.03
N GLN A 846 25.76 -18.68 9.04
CA GLN A 846 25.17 -19.91 8.53
C GLN A 846 25.58 -20.14 7.08
N PHE A 847 25.95 -21.38 6.75
CA PHE A 847 26.48 -21.73 5.44
C PHE A 847 25.83 -23.00 4.89
N ILE A 848 25.34 -22.92 3.65
CA ILE A 848 24.84 -24.07 2.88
C ILE A 848 26.04 -24.82 2.32
N ALA A 849 26.19 -26.09 2.67
CA ALA A 849 27.25 -26.94 2.13
C ALA A 849 26.78 -27.63 0.85
N ILE A 850 27.45 -27.38 -0.27
CA ILE A 850 27.12 -28.01 -1.56
C ILE A 850 28.31 -28.78 -2.11
N ALA A 851 28.06 -29.93 -2.74
CA ALA A 851 29.09 -30.66 -3.46
C ALA A 851 29.54 -29.86 -4.69
N ALA A 852 30.85 -29.69 -4.86
CA ALA A 852 31.44 -29.08 -6.05
C ALA A 852 31.70 -30.14 -7.13
N ASP A 853 32.42 -31.21 -6.75
CA ASP A 853 32.79 -32.41 -7.50
C ASP A 853 33.04 -33.55 -6.47
N SER A 854 33.33 -34.78 -6.89
CA SER A 854 33.58 -35.92 -5.97
C SER A 854 34.66 -35.58 -4.93
N GLY A 855 34.28 -35.51 -3.65
CA GLY A 855 35.17 -35.24 -2.52
C GLY A 855 35.44 -33.77 -2.19
N TYR A 856 34.82 -32.80 -2.89
CA TYR A 856 35.01 -31.37 -2.65
C TYR A 856 33.70 -30.64 -2.40
N TYR A 857 33.74 -29.66 -1.48
CA TYR A 857 32.58 -28.89 -1.06
C TYR A 857 32.79 -27.39 -1.23
N LYS A 858 31.69 -26.65 -1.42
CA LYS A 858 31.63 -25.19 -1.27
C LYS A 858 30.67 -24.84 -0.14
N PHE A 859 30.89 -23.68 0.45
CA PHE A 859 30.07 -23.14 1.54
C PHE A 859 29.47 -21.81 1.12
N ILE A 860 28.16 -21.77 0.90
CA ILE A 860 27.41 -20.58 0.49
C ILE A 860 26.84 -19.91 1.74
N ASN A 861 27.16 -18.65 2.00
CA ASN A 861 26.59 -17.91 3.11
C ASN A 861 25.08 -17.67 2.92
N VAL A 862 24.28 -17.92 3.95
CA VAL A 862 22.81 -17.83 3.89
C VAL A 862 22.32 -16.38 3.69
N LEU A 863 23.02 -15.39 4.26
CA LEU A 863 22.63 -13.98 4.13
C LEU A 863 22.93 -13.41 2.74
N SER A 864 24.11 -13.68 2.19
CA SER A 864 24.58 -13.04 0.96
C SER A 864 24.43 -13.89 -0.31
N GLY A 865 24.26 -15.21 -0.18
CA GLY A 865 24.29 -16.16 -1.30
C GLY A 865 25.67 -16.35 -1.93
N LYS A 866 26.75 -15.91 -1.26
CA LYS A 866 28.13 -15.94 -1.77
C LYS A 866 28.95 -17.07 -1.14
N VAL A 867 29.94 -17.57 -1.87
CA VAL A 867 30.80 -18.66 -1.42
C VAL A 867 31.99 -18.17 -0.60
N ILE A 868 32.40 -18.93 0.42
CA ILE A 868 33.71 -18.75 1.08
C ILE A 868 34.82 -19.05 0.07
N SER A 869 35.73 -18.10 -0.11
CA SER A 869 36.81 -18.10 -1.10
C SER A 869 38.06 -17.44 -0.51
N ILE A 870 39.15 -17.37 -1.28
CA ILE A 870 40.41 -16.75 -0.87
C ILE A 870 40.53 -15.37 -1.51
N GLU A 871 40.96 -14.38 -0.73
CA GLU A 871 41.18 -13.01 -1.18
C GLU A 871 42.14 -12.99 -2.37
N ASN A 872 41.74 -12.29 -3.43
CA ASN A 872 42.52 -12.15 -4.68
C ASN A 872 43.01 -13.47 -5.26
N GLU A 873 42.31 -14.59 -5.02
CA GLU A 873 42.67 -15.88 -5.61
C GLU A 873 44.09 -16.36 -5.22
N SER A 874 44.63 -15.86 -4.09
CA SER A 874 45.99 -16.11 -3.63
C SER A 874 46.23 -17.58 -3.21
N THR A 875 47.48 -18.03 -3.34
CA THR A 875 47.96 -19.34 -2.86
C THR A 875 48.95 -19.23 -1.71
N ALA A 876 49.27 -18.01 -1.25
CA ALA A 876 50.22 -17.77 -0.18
C ALA A 876 49.68 -18.24 1.18
N ALA A 877 50.58 -18.66 2.08
CA ALA A 877 50.27 -18.73 3.50
C ALA A 877 49.87 -17.34 4.01
N GLU A 878 48.98 -17.27 4.99
CA GLU A 878 48.35 -16.06 5.56
C GLU A 878 47.33 -15.35 4.66
N ALA A 879 47.11 -15.82 3.42
CA ALA A 879 46.07 -15.25 2.58
C ALA A 879 44.70 -15.35 3.26
N ARG A 880 43.97 -14.23 3.33
CA ARG A 880 42.70 -14.14 4.04
C ARG A 880 41.58 -14.83 3.29
N LEU A 881 40.62 -15.36 4.06
CA LEU A 881 39.37 -15.85 3.52
C LEU A 881 38.35 -14.71 3.42
N VAL A 882 37.59 -14.70 2.33
CA VAL A 882 36.55 -13.73 2.02
C VAL A 882 35.32 -14.42 1.44
N GLN A 883 34.18 -13.74 1.39
CA GLN A 883 33.06 -14.18 0.54
C GLN A 883 33.12 -13.55 -0.86
N ARG A 884 32.71 -14.29 -1.90
CA ARG A 884 32.60 -13.79 -3.29
C ARG A 884 31.48 -14.49 -4.06
N ALA A 885 31.01 -13.87 -5.14
CA ALA A 885 30.15 -14.55 -6.12
C ALA A 885 30.77 -15.89 -6.59
N ASP A 886 29.95 -16.93 -6.79
CA ASP A 886 30.42 -18.22 -7.30
C ASP A 886 30.50 -18.18 -8.83
N THR A 887 31.72 -18.06 -9.34
CA THR A 887 32.06 -18.17 -10.77
C THR A 887 32.66 -19.53 -11.11
N GLY A 888 32.57 -20.51 -10.19
CA GLY A 888 33.19 -21.84 -10.35
C GLY A 888 34.66 -21.93 -9.95
N GLN A 889 35.20 -20.88 -9.32
CA GLN A 889 36.61 -20.73 -8.94
C GLN A 889 37.13 -21.87 -8.05
N LEU A 890 38.41 -22.23 -8.18
CA LEU A 890 39.03 -23.29 -7.37
C LEU A 890 39.26 -22.85 -5.91
N SER A 891 39.44 -21.55 -5.68
CA SER A 891 39.66 -20.99 -4.33
C SER A 891 38.45 -21.14 -3.41
N SER A 892 37.26 -21.43 -3.93
CA SER A 892 36.03 -21.66 -3.14
C SER A 892 35.74 -23.14 -2.86
N ARG A 893 36.65 -24.04 -3.25
CA ARG A 893 36.49 -25.49 -3.08
C ARG A 893 37.36 -25.99 -1.94
N TRP A 894 36.74 -26.79 -1.08
CA TRP A 894 37.35 -27.30 0.15
C TRP A 894 37.24 -28.82 0.21
N GLN A 895 38.36 -29.48 0.47
CA GLN A 895 38.42 -30.90 0.81
C GLN A 895 38.33 -31.06 2.33
N LEU A 896 37.44 -31.93 2.79
CA LEU A 896 37.18 -32.14 4.21
C LEU A 896 37.95 -33.37 4.71
N TYR A 897 38.75 -33.20 5.76
CA TYR A 897 39.42 -34.29 6.47
C TYR A 897 38.86 -34.39 7.89
N GLN A 898 38.29 -35.54 8.25
CA GLN A 898 37.69 -35.74 9.56
C GLN A 898 38.75 -35.65 10.67
N GLY A 899 38.52 -34.76 11.65
CA GLY A 899 39.41 -34.50 12.78
C GLY A 899 39.23 -35.48 13.93
N ALA A 900 40.19 -35.49 14.87
CA ALA A 900 40.14 -36.25 16.11
C ALA A 900 38.92 -35.87 16.97
N THR A 901 38.21 -36.84 17.51
CA THR A 901 37.16 -36.57 18.51
C THR A 901 37.81 -36.13 19.82
N VAL A 902 37.42 -34.98 20.34
CA VAL A 902 37.94 -34.47 21.60
C VAL A 902 36.75 -34.40 22.56
N GLY A 903 36.73 -35.33 23.53
CA GLY A 903 35.68 -35.42 24.54
C GLY A 903 35.67 -34.23 25.50
N ASN A 904 34.66 -34.18 26.36
CA ASN A 904 34.49 -33.17 27.41
C ASN A 904 34.46 -33.80 28.81
N GLY A 905 35.19 -34.91 28.98
CA GLY A 905 35.33 -35.64 30.22
C GLY A 905 35.82 -34.81 31.41
N ASN A 906 35.44 -35.21 32.61
CA ASN A 906 35.74 -34.56 33.88
C ASN A 906 36.57 -35.44 34.84
N GLY A 907 37.03 -36.61 34.40
CA GLY A 907 37.83 -37.55 35.21
C GLY A 907 37.10 -38.87 35.52
N LEU A 908 37.60 -39.61 36.52
CA LEU A 908 37.07 -40.90 36.95
C LEU A 908 36.71 -40.88 38.43
N THR A 909 35.74 -41.68 38.85
CA THR A 909 35.42 -41.86 40.27
C THR A 909 36.45 -42.83 40.89
N GLY A 910 37.35 -42.32 41.72
CA GLY A 910 38.32 -43.10 42.50
C GLY A 910 37.78 -43.41 43.90
N ASN A 911 37.63 -44.70 44.21
CA ASN A 911 37.28 -45.20 45.55
C ASN A 911 38.54 -45.74 46.22
N TYR A 912 38.90 -45.19 47.37
CA TYR A 912 40.15 -45.44 48.07
C TYR A 912 39.87 -46.21 49.36
N TYR A 913 40.62 -47.30 49.59
CA TYR A 913 40.39 -48.26 50.65
C TYR A 913 41.65 -48.46 51.49
N ASN A 914 41.50 -48.66 52.79
CA ASN A 914 42.53 -49.30 53.60
C ASN A 914 42.41 -50.81 53.39
N GLY A 915 43.57 -51.46 53.26
CA GLY A 915 43.76 -52.86 52.93
C GLY A 915 43.92 -53.10 51.42
N MET A 916 44.78 -54.06 51.07
CA MET A 916 45.13 -54.38 49.69
C MET A 916 43.98 -54.98 48.85
N ASN A 917 42.88 -55.40 49.48
CA ASN A 917 41.79 -56.11 48.80
C ASN A 917 40.46 -55.35 48.86
N PHE A 918 40.53 -54.01 48.89
CA PHE A 918 39.36 -53.12 48.96
C PHE A 918 38.58 -53.28 50.26
N ASP A 919 39.30 -53.52 51.36
CA ASP A 919 38.72 -53.98 52.62
C ASP A 919 37.84 -52.91 53.28
N THR A 920 38.36 -51.70 53.47
CA THR A 920 37.63 -50.59 54.13
C THR A 920 37.66 -49.32 53.30
N LEU A 921 36.54 -48.96 52.65
CA LEU A 921 36.41 -47.70 51.91
C LEU A 921 36.59 -46.49 52.85
N LYS A 922 37.49 -45.57 52.49
CA LYS A 922 37.77 -44.34 53.24
C LYS A 922 37.27 -43.09 52.55
N ILE A 923 37.52 -42.96 51.24
CA ILE A 923 37.15 -41.77 50.49
C ILE A 923 36.81 -42.13 49.04
N SER A 924 35.84 -41.41 48.50
CA SER A 924 35.54 -41.40 47.07
C SER A 924 35.74 -39.98 46.54
N ARG A 925 36.51 -39.82 45.47
CA ARG A 925 36.72 -38.53 44.80
C ARG A 925 36.77 -38.66 43.28
N ILE A 926 36.73 -37.54 42.58
CA ILE A 926 36.94 -37.49 41.13
C ILE A 926 38.42 -37.22 40.89
N ASP A 927 39.08 -38.15 40.21
CA ASP A 927 40.47 -38.00 39.79
C ASP A 927 40.50 -37.59 38.31
N PRO A 928 41.12 -36.45 37.95
CA PRO A 928 41.08 -35.93 36.58
C PRO A 928 41.77 -36.84 35.57
N ASN A 929 42.77 -37.61 35.99
CA ASN A 929 43.40 -38.68 35.24
C ASN A 929 44.11 -39.63 36.23
N ILE A 930 44.70 -40.72 35.74
CA ILE A 930 45.52 -41.63 36.55
C ILE A 930 46.98 -41.38 36.21
N ASN A 931 47.57 -40.44 36.93
CA ASN A 931 48.99 -40.09 36.85
C ASN A 931 49.48 -39.63 38.23
N PHE A 932 49.55 -40.59 39.15
CA PHE A 932 49.86 -40.36 40.55
C PHE A 932 51.25 -40.87 40.91
N ASP A 933 51.91 -40.11 41.77
CA ASP A 933 53.18 -40.45 42.41
C ASP A 933 53.09 -39.90 43.85
N TRP A 934 52.89 -40.81 44.80
CA TRP A 934 52.71 -40.48 46.21
C TRP A 934 54.00 -40.65 47.01
N GLY A 935 55.08 -41.16 46.41
CA GLY A 935 56.32 -41.49 47.12
C GLY A 935 56.05 -42.43 48.30
N GLU A 936 56.62 -42.14 49.46
CA GLU A 936 56.36 -42.85 50.73
C GLU A 936 55.14 -42.27 51.50
N GLY A 937 54.30 -41.48 50.83
CA GLY A 937 53.15 -40.78 51.43
C GLY A 937 51.81 -41.46 51.16
N SER A 938 50.79 -41.13 51.97
CA SER A 938 49.44 -41.68 51.79
C SER A 938 48.68 -41.01 50.61
N PRO A 939 47.91 -41.76 49.80
CA PRO A 939 47.17 -41.22 48.64
C PRO A 939 46.13 -40.12 48.93
N ALA A 940 45.63 -40.07 50.17
CA ALA A 940 44.78 -38.99 50.68
C ALA A 940 44.76 -38.99 52.23
N PRO A 941 44.44 -37.86 52.88
CA PRO A 941 44.28 -37.81 54.33
C PRO A 941 43.25 -38.84 54.84
N GLY A 942 43.64 -39.64 55.83
CA GLY A 942 42.79 -40.66 56.45
C GLY A 942 42.92 -42.08 55.88
N LEU A 943 43.74 -42.28 54.85
CA LEU A 943 44.23 -43.61 54.45
C LEU A 943 45.50 -44.00 55.20
N THR A 944 45.78 -45.31 55.26
CA THR A 944 47.10 -45.79 55.69
C THR A 944 48.16 -45.38 54.66
N ILE A 945 49.42 -45.32 55.09
CA ILE A 945 50.56 -45.09 54.17
C ILE A 945 50.73 -46.36 53.34
N ASP A 946 50.96 -47.47 54.02
CA ASP A 946 51.04 -48.79 53.42
C ASP A 946 49.67 -49.49 53.37
N HIS A 947 49.57 -50.61 52.65
CA HIS A 947 48.38 -51.46 52.56
C HIS A 947 47.14 -50.68 52.10
N THR A 948 47.24 -50.00 50.96
CA THR A 948 46.13 -49.20 50.39
C THR A 948 45.68 -49.81 49.07
N SER A 949 44.38 -49.72 48.74
CA SER A 949 43.91 -50.05 47.40
C SER A 949 42.96 -48.99 46.83
N ILE A 950 42.95 -48.85 45.50
CA ILE A 950 42.15 -47.85 44.80
C ILE A 950 41.42 -48.52 43.63
N ARG A 951 40.14 -48.19 43.46
CA ARG A 951 39.34 -48.56 42.30
C ARG A 951 38.82 -47.31 41.60
N TRP A 952 39.33 -47.05 40.40
CA TRP A 952 38.80 -46.02 39.50
C TRP A 952 37.75 -46.60 38.57
N THR A 953 36.59 -45.96 38.49
CA THR A 953 35.48 -46.35 37.61
C THR A 953 34.93 -45.14 36.85
N GLY A 954 34.50 -45.35 35.62
CA GLY A 954 33.90 -44.31 34.79
C GLY A 954 33.66 -44.75 33.35
N LYS A 955 33.78 -43.83 32.41
CA LYS A 955 33.86 -44.13 30.98
C LYS A 955 35.13 -43.57 30.35
N ILE A 956 35.53 -44.15 29.23
CA ILE A 956 36.57 -43.63 28.34
C ILE A 956 36.03 -43.42 26.92
N GLU A 957 36.41 -42.34 26.26
CA GLU A 957 36.08 -42.04 24.87
C GLU A 957 37.37 -41.99 24.03
N PRO A 958 37.49 -42.76 22.93
CA PRO A 958 38.67 -42.70 22.06
C PRO A 958 38.57 -41.54 21.06
N ARG A 959 39.71 -40.92 20.74
CA ARG A 959 39.78 -39.82 19.76
C ARG A 959 39.59 -40.26 18.31
N TYR A 960 39.96 -41.50 18.02
CA TYR A 960 39.97 -42.11 16.69
C TYR A 960 39.40 -43.52 16.76
N THR A 961 38.84 -43.99 15.65
CA THR A 961 38.41 -45.38 15.50
C THR A 961 39.64 -46.23 15.19
N GLY A 962 39.87 -47.29 15.95
CA GLY A 962 41.00 -48.20 15.75
C GLY A 962 41.33 -49.04 16.99
N THR A 963 42.40 -49.81 16.90
CA THR A 963 42.92 -50.60 18.03
C THR A 963 43.79 -49.73 18.93
N TYR A 964 43.41 -49.61 20.20
CA TYR A 964 44.18 -48.91 21.23
C TYR A 964 45.02 -49.88 22.05
N THR A 965 46.22 -49.46 22.41
CA THR A 965 47.06 -50.08 23.43
C THR A 965 47.04 -49.23 24.70
N PHE A 966 46.72 -49.84 25.83
CA PHE A 966 46.77 -49.23 27.16
C PHE A 966 48.04 -49.67 27.89
N TYR A 967 48.61 -48.80 28.71
CA TYR A 967 49.84 -49.04 29.48
C TYR A 967 49.63 -48.64 30.94
N ILE A 968 49.98 -49.50 31.89
CA ILE A 968 49.97 -49.21 33.33
C ILE A 968 51.35 -49.44 33.92
N THR A 969 51.85 -48.43 34.64
CA THR A 969 52.98 -48.55 35.58
C THR A 969 52.47 -48.23 36.98
N SER A 970 52.77 -49.07 37.97
CA SER A 970 52.35 -48.84 39.35
C SER A 970 53.24 -49.58 40.36
N ASP A 971 53.20 -49.12 41.60
CA ASP A 971 53.79 -49.71 42.80
C ASP A 971 52.65 -49.89 43.83
N ASN A 972 51.96 -51.04 43.92
CA ASN A 972 52.27 -52.36 43.39
C ASN A 972 51.26 -52.85 42.33
N GLY A 973 50.29 -53.67 42.72
CA GLY A 973 49.47 -54.43 41.78
C GLY A 973 48.41 -53.61 41.06
N ARG A 974 47.98 -54.11 39.89
CA ARG A 974 47.10 -53.40 38.95
C ARG A 974 46.23 -54.32 38.11
N ARG A 975 45.02 -53.87 37.79
CA ARG A 975 44.15 -54.49 36.77
C ARG A 975 43.40 -53.42 35.98
N LEU A 976 43.12 -53.68 34.70
CA LEU A 976 42.38 -52.77 33.83
C LEU A 976 41.30 -53.51 33.04
N TRP A 977 40.09 -52.93 33.05
CA TRP A 977 38.98 -53.32 32.19
C TRP A 977 38.55 -52.15 31.33
N ILE A 978 38.38 -52.41 30.04
CA ILE A 978 37.76 -51.49 29.08
C ILE A 978 36.57 -52.22 28.45
N ASN A 979 35.41 -51.57 28.44
CA ASN A 979 34.14 -52.16 28.00
C ASN A 979 33.84 -53.51 28.70
N ASN A 980 34.12 -53.60 30.00
CA ASN A 980 34.01 -54.81 30.82
C ASN A 980 34.91 -56.00 30.39
N GLN A 981 35.85 -55.80 29.46
CA GLN A 981 36.86 -56.79 29.09
C GLN A 981 38.14 -56.55 29.87
N LEU A 982 38.66 -57.58 30.55
CA LEU A 982 39.93 -57.52 31.30
C LEU A 982 41.09 -57.44 30.29
N VAL A 983 41.71 -56.27 30.17
CA VAL A 983 42.80 -56.01 29.22
C VAL A 983 44.19 -56.11 29.86
N ILE A 984 44.31 -55.87 31.17
CA ILE A 984 45.54 -56.07 31.94
C ILE A 984 45.17 -56.75 33.27
N ASP A 985 45.78 -57.91 33.56
CA ASP A 985 45.57 -58.68 34.80
C ASP A 985 46.90 -58.94 35.53
N LYS A 986 47.28 -58.01 36.42
CA LYS A 986 48.55 -58.02 37.14
C LYS A 986 48.37 -57.63 38.61
N TRP A 987 47.53 -58.38 39.31
CA TRP A 987 47.35 -58.25 40.77
C TRP A 987 48.45 -58.97 41.54
N ILE A 988 49.68 -58.55 41.29
CA ILE A 988 50.92 -59.13 41.81
C ILE A 988 51.71 -58.03 42.54
N ASN A 989 52.55 -58.45 43.48
CA ASN A 989 53.35 -57.56 44.31
C ASN A 989 54.72 -57.30 43.67
N ASP A 990 54.73 -56.47 42.64
CA ASP A 990 55.90 -55.93 41.93
C ASP A 990 55.70 -54.43 41.75
N TRP A 991 56.77 -53.71 41.41
CA TRP A 991 56.77 -52.24 41.34
C TRP A 991 57.46 -51.75 40.07
N ASP A 992 57.01 -50.61 39.55
CA ASP A 992 57.61 -49.86 38.44
C ASP A 992 57.81 -50.64 37.11
N ILE A 993 57.09 -51.76 36.92
CA ILE A 993 57.03 -52.49 35.65
C ILE A 993 55.82 -52.03 34.83
N GLU A 994 56.06 -51.61 33.59
CA GLU A 994 55.00 -51.25 32.64
C GLU A 994 54.37 -52.51 32.02
N TYR A 995 53.06 -52.66 32.19
CA TYR A 995 52.26 -53.67 31.52
C TYR A 995 51.31 -53.04 30.50
N SER A 996 51.04 -53.77 29.41
CA SER A 996 50.15 -53.29 28.35
C SER A 996 49.10 -54.29 27.91
N GLY A 997 47.98 -53.80 27.39
CA GLY A 997 46.90 -54.59 26.79
C GLY A 997 46.20 -53.83 25.66
N THR A 998 45.52 -54.52 24.73
CA THR A 998 44.93 -53.91 23.54
C THR A 998 43.43 -54.16 23.39
N ILE A 999 42.69 -53.21 22.81
CA ILE A 999 41.26 -53.33 22.50
C ILE A 999 40.85 -52.43 21.32
N ALA A 1000 39.91 -52.87 20.48
CA ALA A 1000 39.35 -52.07 19.38
C ALA A 1000 38.24 -51.14 19.88
N LEU A 1001 38.33 -49.85 19.54
CA LEU A 1001 37.40 -48.80 19.97
C LEU A 1001 37.00 -47.89 18.79
N THR A 1002 35.81 -47.29 18.87
CA THR A 1002 35.23 -46.39 17.87
C THR A 1002 35.27 -44.95 18.35
N ALA A 1003 35.80 -44.02 17.53
CA ALA A 1003 35.89 -42.59 17.86
C ALA A 1003 34.56 -42.05 18.36
N GLY A 1004 34.58 -41.29 19.45
CA GLY A 1004 33.38 -40.66 20.00
C GLY A 1004 32.40 -41.57 20.76
N GLN A 1005 32.68 -42.88 20.83
CA GLN A 1005 31.88 -43.81 21.62
C GLN A 1005 32.46 -43.95 23.03
N GLN A 1006 31.63 -43.77 24.06
CA GLN A 1006 32.04 -44.01 25.44
C GLN A 1006 31.99 -45.49 25.81
N TYR A 1007 33.05 -46.01 26.43
CA TYR A 1007 33.19 -47.38 26.89
C TYR A 1007 33.31 -47.44 28.41
N ASP A 1008 32.78 -48.48 29.05
CA ASP A 1008 32.97 -48.71 30.49
C ASP A 1008 34.46 -48.77 30.83
N PHE A 1009 34.86 -48.06 31.88
CA PHE A 1009 36.24 -48.02 32.36
C PHE A 1009 36.30 -48.49 33.81
N LYS A 1010 37.21 -49.42 34.10
CA LYS A 1010 37.58 -49.76 35.49
C LYS A 1010 39.07 -50.04 35.59
N MET A 1011 39.77 -49.36 36.50
CA MET A 1011 41.14 -49.69 36.89
C MET A 1011 41.19 -49.96 38.39
N GLU A 1012 41.93 -50.98 38.78
CA GLU A 1012 42.17 -51.37 40.17
C GLU A 1012 43.66 -51.31 40.46
N TYR A 1013 44.01 -50.92 41.68
CA TYR A 1013 45.37 -50.76 42.17
C TYR A 1013 45.48 -51.19 43.65
N PHE A 1014 46.60 -51.78 44.05
CA PHE A 1014 46.99 -51.89 45.45
C PHE A 1014 48.45 -51.51 45.67
N GLU A 1015 48.74 -51.12 46.90
CA GLU A 1015 50.04 -50.85 47.47
C GLU A 1015 50.20 -51.75 48.71
N ASP A 1016 51.35 -52.41 48.86
CA ASP A 1016 51.67 -53.28 50.00
C ASP A 1016 52.54 -52.57 51.05
N TYR A 1017 53.75 -52.15 50.66
CA TYR A 1017 54.64 -51.33 51.47
C TYR A 1017 55.63 -50.52 50.62
N GLY A 1018 56.02 -49.34 51.13
CA GLY A 1018 57.13 -48.56 50.57
C GLY A 1018 56.68 -47.42 49.65
N GLY A 1019 57.13 -47.43 48.39
CA GLY A 1019 56.78 -46.40 47.42
C GLY A 1019 55.40 -46.63 46.83
N ALA A 1020 54.68 -45.57 46.45
CA ALA A 1020 53.33 -45.68 45.92
C ALA A 1020 53.16 -44.82 44.66
N ASN A 1021 52.85 -45.44 43.51
CA ASN A 1021 52.53 -44.72 42.27
C ASN A 1021 51.56 -45.49 41.36
N ALA A 1022 50.85 -44.75 40.48
CA ALA A 1022 49.95 -45.33 39.47
C ALA A 1022 49.81 -44.40 38.25
N LYS A 1023 50.21 -44.88 37.06
CA LYS A 1023 50.19 -44.12 35.79
C LYS A 1023 49.50 -44.92 34.70
N LEU A 1024 48.55 -44.30 33.99
CA LEU A 1024 47.82 -44.91 32.87
C LEU A 1024 47.97 -44.09 31.58
N SER A 1025 48.48 -44.74 30.53
CA SER A 1025 48.65 -44.16 29.19
C SER A 1025 47.94 -44.98 28.11
N TRP A 1026 47.69 -44.38 26.94
CA TRP A 1026 47.17 -45.07 25.76
C TRP A 1026 47.95 -44.71 24.47
N SER A 1027 47.84 -45.52 23.42
CA SER A 1027 48.35 -45.22 22.05
C SER A 1027 47.53 -45.97 20.98
N SER A 1028 47.61 -45.54 19.71
CA SER A 1028 47.08 -46.23 18.54
C SER A 1028 47.85 -45.84 17.27
N SER A 1029 47.46 -46.34 16.09
CA SER A 1029 48.06 -45.90 14.81
C SER A 1029 47.84 -44.40 14.51
N SER A 1030 46.81 -43.79 15.10
CA SER A 1030 46.48 -42.36 14.95
C SER A 1030 46.66 -41.56 16.25
N GLN A 1031 47.05 -42.20 17.35
CA GLN A 1031 47.20 -41.60 18.67
C GLN A 1031 48.59 -41.89 19.23
N VAL A 1032 49.38 -40.85 19.46
CA VAL A 1032 50.70 -40.99 20.13
C VAL A 1032 50.55 -41.50 21.56
N LYS A 1033 51.57 -42.18 22.09
CA LYS A 1033 51.57 -42.63 23.49
C LYS A 1033 51.54 -41.43 24.44
N GLU A 1034 50.51 -41.32 25.26
CA GLU A 1034 50.35 -40.24 26.26
C GLU A 1034 49.54 -40.72 27.46
N ILE A 1035 49.66 -40.02 28.60
CA ILE A 1035 48.72 -40.15 29.71
C ILE A 1035 47.32 -39.86 29.20
N ILE A 1036 46.35 -40.70 29.57
CA ILE A 1036 44.98 -40.50 29.09
C ILE A 1036 44.46 -39.16 29.62
N PRO A 1037 44.13 -38.21 28.74
CA PRO A 1037 43.79 -36.86 29.15
C PRO A 1037 42.41 -36.83 29.81
N THR A 1038 42.22 -35.90 30.74
CA THR A 1038 40.97 -35.74 31.52
C THR A 1038 39.74 -35.63 30.65
N ASN A 1039 39.84 -34.94 29.53
CA ASN A 1039 38.72 -34.72 28.63
C ASN A 1039 38.26 -35.99 27.88
N GLN A 1040 38.96 -37.12 28.02
CA GLN A 1040 38.56 -38.42 27.48
C GLN A 1040 38.05 -39.39 28.56
N LEU A 1041 37.97 -38.93 29.82
CA LEU A 1041 37.56 -39.72 30.98
C LEU A 1041 36.31 -39.12 31.64
N TYR A 1042 35.30 -39.93 31.90
CA TYR A 1042 34.01 -39.48 32.40
C TYR A 1042 33.62 -40.14 33.71
N THR A 1043 33.16 -39.34 34.67
CA THR A 1043 32.63 -39.86 35.93
C THR A 1043 31.25 -40.47 35.72
N THR A 1044 31.03 -41.69 36.21
CA THR A 1044 29.68 -42.26 36.32
C THR A 1044 29.14 -41.96 37.72
N GLY A 1045 28.04 -41.22 37.80
CA GLY A 1045 27.37 -40.94 39.08
C GLY A 1045 26.87 -42.22 39.75
N LEU A 1046 26.80 -42.24 41.08
CA LEU A 1046 26.19 -43.31 41.87
C LEU A 1046 24.71 -43.47 41.49
N THR A 1047 24.39 -44.41 40.62
CA THR A 1047 23.00 -44.86 40.40
C THR A 1047 22.92 -46.38 40.47
N SER A 1048 21.94 -46.82 41.23
CA SER A 1048 21.57 -48.21 41.47
C SER A 1048 21.11 -48.93 40.20
N THR A 1049 21.54 -50.19 40.11
CA THR A 1049 20.97 -51.36 39.40
C THR A 1049 21.10 -51.49 37.87
N ALA A 1050 21.87 -52.55 37.50
CA ALA A 1050 21.91 -53.31 36.24
C ALA A 1050 20.53 -53.95 35.91
N ARG A 1051 20.18 -54.48 34.73
CA ARG A 1051 20.83 -54.91 33.47
C ARG A 1051 19.67 -55.23 32.49
N VAL A 1052 19.72 -54.91 31.19
CA VAL A 1052 19.22 -55.79 30.10
C VAL A 1052 19.96 -55.45 28.80
N ALA A 1053 20.48 -56.48 28.14
CA ALA A 1053 21.06 -56.42 26.81
C ALA A 1053 19.99 -56.71 25.73
N ALA A 1054 20.17 -56.04 24.59
CA ALA A 1054 19.72 -56.35 23.23
C ALA A 1054 18.20 -56.43 22.92
N LEU A 1055 17.73 -55.44 22.14
CA LEU A 1055 16.88 -55.66 20.96
C LEU A 1055 16.96 -54.41 20.06
N GLN A 1056 17.38 -54.60 18.82
CA GLN A 1056 17.18 -53.63 17.74
C GLN A 1056 15.69 -53.27 17.65
N LEU A 1057 15.37 -51.99 17.50
CA LEU A 1057 14.28 -51.50 16.66
C LEU A 1057 14.46 -49.99 16.40
N VAL A 1058 14.49 -49.67 15.11
CA VAL A 1058 14.37 -48.34 14.53
C VAL A 1058 13.19 -47.59 15.15
N THR A 1059 13.40 -46.38 15.71
CA THR A 1059 12.33 -45.36 15.79
C THR A 1059 12.89 -43.93 15.75
N THR A 1060 12.31 -43.17 14.83
CA THR A 1060 12.41 -41.73 14.62
C THR A 1060 11.92 -40.95 15.85
N PRO A 1061 12.50 -39.77 16.21
CA PRO A 1061 11.96 -38.97 17.31
C PRO A 1061 10.53 -38.49 17.00
N THR A 1062 9.66 -38.66 17.98
CA THR A 1062 8.20 -38.54 17.93
C THR A 1062 7.75 -37.10 18.14
N LYS A 1063 7.12 -36.50 17.13
CA LYS A 1063 6.54 -35.16 17.21
C LYS A 1063 5.09 -35.24 17.70
N VAL A 1064 4.81 -34.70 18.89
CA VAL A 1064 3.44 -34.44 19.33
C VAL A 1064 2.93 -33.19 18.61
N LEU A 1065 1.87 -33.35 17.81
CA LEU A 1065 1.22 -32.29 17.03
C LEU A 1065 -0.10 -31.89 17.69
N ILE A 1066 -0.32 -30.60 17.82
CA ILE A 1066 -1.52 -30.00 18.41
C ILE A 1066 -2.01 -28.90 17.47
N TYR A 1067 -3.19 -29.07 16.88
CA TYR A 1067 -3.73 -28.12 15.89
C TYR A 1067 -5.26 -28.16 15.83
N PRO A 1068 -5.93 -27.07 15.42
CA PRO A 1068 -5.38 -25.73 15.33
C PRO A 1068 -4.98 -25.23 16.73
N ASN A 1069 -3.95 -24.39 16.78
CA ASN A 1069 -3.53 -23.70 17.99
C ASN A 1069 -2.93 -22.35 17.58
N PRO A 1070 -3.63 -21.23 17.80
CA PRO A 1070 -4.83 -21.05 18.62
C PRO A 1070 -6.13 -21.66 18.03
N THR A 1071 -7.10 -22.02 18.88
CA THR A 1071 -8.41 -22.62 18.50
C THR A 1071 -9.60 -21.96 19.21
N SER A 1072 -10.81 -22.11 18.66
CA SER A 1072 -12.05 -21.62 19.27
C SER A 1072 -12.76 -22.65 20.13
N ASN A 1073 -12.77 -23.95 19.81
CA ASN A 1073 -13.52 -24.97 20.58
C ASN A 1073 -12.88 -26.34 20.60
N ASP A 1074 -12.13 -26.71 19.56
CA ASP A 1074 -11.65 -28.07 19.36
C ASP A 1074 -10.15 -28.08 19.05
N VAL A 1075 -9.42 -29.03 19.63
CA VAL A 1075 -7.99 -29.25 19.40
C VAL A 1075 -7.76 -30.69 18.96
N HIS A 1076 -7.16 -30.91 17.80
CA HIS A 1076 -6.68 -32.21 17.35
C HIS A 1076 -5.33 -32.53 17.98
N LEU A 1077 -5.21 -33.74 18.53
CA LEU A 1077 -4.00 -34.23 19.16
C LEU A 1077 -3.46 -35.42 18.38
N GLN A 1078 -2.22 -35.33 17.91
CA GLN A 1078 -1.53 -36.44 17.27
C GLN A 1078 -0.21 -36.70 18.00
N PHE A 1079 0.00 -37.95 18.41
CA PHE A 1079 1.18 -38.40 19.15
C PHE A 1079 1.48 -39.86 18.81
N ASN A 1080 2.70 -40.32 19.07
CA ASN A 1080 3.12 -41.67 18.69
C ASN A 1080 2.74 -42.73 19.74
N ALA A 1081 1.43 -42.85 20.00
CA ALA A 1081 0.83 -43.92 20.79
C ALA A 1081 -0.63 -44.09 20.35
N ALA A 1082 -1.21 -45.29 20.45
CA ALA A 1082 -2.63 -45.50 20.12
C ALA A 1082 -3.56 -44.67 21.02
N GLN A 1083 -3.17 -44.49 22.28
CA GLN A 1083 -3.89 -43.71 23.28
C GLN A 1083 -2.90 -43.05 24.26
N ALA A 1084 -3.23 -41.86 24.75
CA ALA A 1084 -2.48 -41.15 25.77
C ALA A 1084 -3.41 -40.58 26.84
N LYS A 1085 -2.93 -40.45 28.08
CA LYS A 1085 -3.64 -39.75 29.14
C LYS A 1085 -3.40 -38.25 28.98
N VAL A 1086 -4.46 -37.49 28.70
CA VAL A 1086 -4.39 -36.05 28.46
C VAL A 1086 -4.97 -35.31 29.65
N THR A 1087 -4.29 -34.25 30.11
CA THR A 1087 -4.74 -33.39 31.21
C THR A 1087 -4.47 -31.93 30.87
N ILE A 1088 -5.42 -31.02 31.12
CA ILE A 1088 -5.25 -29.59 30.88
C ILE A 1088 -5.14 -28.85 32.21
N PHE A 1089 -4.12 -28.01 32.31
CA PHE A 1089 -3.85 -27.11 33.42
C PHE A 1089 -3.98 -25.65 32.97
N ASP A 1090 -4.37 -24.76 33.87
CA ASP A 1090 -4.13 -23.33 33.68
C ASP A 1090 -2.63 -23.00 33.80
N LEU A 1091 -2.25 -21.75 33.54
CA LEU A 1091 -0.85 -21.31 33.63
C LEU A 1091 -0.28 -21.33 35.07
N LEU A 1092 -1.13 -21.49 36.09
CA LEU A 1092 -0.73 -21.64 37.49
C LEU A 1092 -0.58 -23.12 37.89
N GLY A 1093 -0.76 -24.05 36.95
CA GLY A 1093 -0.63 -25.48 37.18
C GLY A 1093 -1.85 -26.14 37.83
N ARG A 1094 -3.00 -25.44 37.93
CA ARG A 1094 -4.26 -26.02 38.44
C ARG A 1094 -4.96 -26.79 37.33
N GLN A 1095 -5.38 -28.02 37.61
CA GLN A 1095 -6.09 -28.85 36.63
C GLN A 1095 -7.47 -28.24 36.33
N VAL A 1096 -7.70 -27.84 35.08
CA VAL A 1096 -8.95 -27.20 34.62
C VAL A 1096 -9.85 -28.15 33.83
N MET A 1097 -9.32 -29.29 33.37
CA MET A 1097 -10.10 -30.40 32.84
C MET A 1097 -9.59 -31.73 33.39
N PRO A 1098 -10.49 -32.67 33.74
CA PRO A 1098 -10.11 -33.97 34.27
C PRO A 1098 -9.28 -34.77 33.26
N ALA A 1099 -8.34 -35.55 33.77
CA ALA A 1099 -7.50 -36.39 32.95
C ALA A 1099 -8.35 -37.45 32.23
N ARG A 1100 -8.27 -37.52 30.90
CA ARG A 1100 -8.99 -38.52 30.11
C ARG A 1100 -8.05 -39.23 29.14
N PRO A 1101 -8.30 -40.52 28.84
CA PRO A 1101 -7.65 -41.18 27.72
C PRO A 1101 -8.14 -40.57 26.40
N VAL A 1102 -7.22 -40.31 25.48
CA VAL A 1102 -7.47 -39.74 24.15
C VAL A 1102 -6.70 -40.57 23.12
N GLN A 1103 -7.32 -40.92 22.00
CA GLN A 1103 -6.62 -41.61 20.91
C GLN A 1103 -5.79 -40.64 20.06
N SER A 1104 -4.70 -41.11 19.46
CA SER A 1104 -3.92 -40.27 18.54
C SER A 1104 -4.72 -39.99 17.26
N GLY A 1105 -4.84 -38.73 16.89
CA GLY A 1105 -5.73 -38.22 15.83
C GLY A 1105 -7.10 -37.78 16.34
N GLU A 1106 -7.42 -37.99 17.62
CA GLU A 1106 -8.70 -37.59 18.20
C GLU A 1106 -8.78 -36.08 18.43
N THR A 1107 -9.99 -35.53 18.27
CA THR A 1107 -10.34 -34.15 18.57
C THR A 1107 -10.76 -34.01 20.03
N LEU A 1108 -10.10 -33.14 20.77
CA LEU A 1108 -10.44 -32.75 22.14
C LEU A 1108 -11.26 -31.46 22.13
N ASN A 1109 -12.51 -31.55 22.57
CA ASN A 1109 -13.36 -30.39 22.79
C ASN A 1109 -12.95 -29.67 24.08
N ILE A 1110 -12.66 -28.37 23.96
CA ILE A 1110 -12.30 -27.45 25.03
C ILE A 1110 -13.29 -26.27 25.09
N SER A 1111 -14.52 -26.46 24.61
CA SER A 1111 -15.55 -25.39 24.57
C SER A 1111 -15.83 -24.80 25.95
N ALA A 1112 -15.77 -25.62 27.00
CA ALA A 1112 -16.02 -25.24 28.39
C ALA A 1112 -14.89 -24.42 29.05
N LEU A 1113 -13.71 -24.32 28.42
CA LEU A 1113 -12.63 -23.48 28.93
C LEU A 1113 -12.85 -22.01 28.56
N PRO A 1114 -12.66 -21.06 29.51
CA PRO A 1114 -12.60 -19.64 29.19
C PRO A 1114 -11.52 -19.30 28.14
N LYS A 1115 -11.62 -18.11 27.55
CA LYS A 1115 -10.59 -17.59 26.65
C LYS A 1115 -9.27 -17.41 27.40
N GLY A 1116 -8.16 -17.92 26.87
CA GLY A 1116 -6.87 -17.90 27.55
C GLY A 1116 -5.88 -18.96 27.08
N ALA A 1117 -4.67 -18.92 27.63
CA ALA A 1117 -3.63 -19.93 27.38
C ALA A 1117 -3.64 -21.01 28.48
N TYR A 1118 -3.46 -22.25 28.07
CA TYR A 1118 -3.49 -23.44 28.93
C TYR A 1118 -2.31 -24.36 28.62
N MET A 1119 -1.92 -25.18 29.59
CA MET A 1119 -0.91 -26.22 29.42
C MET A 1119 -1.59 -27.57 29.29
N ILE A 1120 -1.46 -28.19 28.11
CA ILE A 1120 -1.92 -29.55 27.87
C ILE A 1120 -0.76 -30.52 28.06
N THR A 1121 -0.97 -31.51 28.90
CA THR A 1121 0.00 -32.57 29.17
C THR A 1121 -0.53 -33.89 28.61
N ILE A 1122 0.30 -34.55 27.82
CA ILE A 1122 0.01 -35.79 27.12
C ILE A 1122 1.01 -36.83 27.64
N ASP A 1123 0.50 -37.80 28.40
CA ASP A 1123 1.28 -38.91 28.96
C ASP A 1123 1.01 -40.16 28.12
N ALA A 1124 1.98 -40.51 27.28
CA ALA A 1124 1.89 -41.61 26.32
C ALA A 1124 3.05 -42.58 26.57
N ASN A 1125 2.74 -43.84 26.90
CA ASN A 1125 3.74 -44.89 27.14
C ASN A 1125 4.84 -44.50 28.15
N GLY A 1126 4.48 -43.79 29.23
CA GLY A 1126 5.42 -43.34 30.27
C GLY A 1126 6.26 -42.10 29.90
N THR A 1127 6.06 -41.53 28.70
CA THR A 1127 6.66 -40.26 28.29
C THR A 1127 5.65 -39.14 28.40
N ARG A 1128 5.95 -38.15 29.26
CA ARG A 1128 5.11 -36.98 29.49
C ARG A 1128 5.57 -35.81 28.63
N THR A 1129 4.72 -35.38 27.69
CA THR A 1129 4.95 -34.19 26.86
C THR A 1129 3.97 -33.09 27.25
N THR A 1130 4.47 -31.88 27.53
CA THR A 1130 3.62 -30.72 27.80
C THR A 1130 3.75 -29.68 26.68
N LYS A 1131 2.60 -29.14 26.24
CA LYS A 1131 2.50 -28.12 25.20
C LYS A 1131 1.53 -27.03 25.64
N THR A 1132 1.67 -25.82 25.08
CA THR A 1132 0.73 -24.73 25.32
C THR A 1132 -0.37 -24.75 24.25
N ILE A 1133 -1.62 -24.56 24.66
CA ILE A 1133 -2.76 -24.31 23.77
C ILE A 1133 -3.39 -22.95 24.09
N VAL A 1134 -3.88 -22.26 23.07
CA VAL A 1134 -4.52 -20.95 23.19
C VAL A 1134 -5.97 -21.03 22.71
N LYS A 1135 -6.91 -20.73 23.60
CA LYS A 1135 -8.35 -20.66 23.36
C LYS A 1135 -8.75 -19.22 23.07
N LYS A 1136 -9.30 -18.97 21.88
CA LYS A 1136 -9.71 -17.64 21.39
C LYS A 1136 -11.05 -17.16 21.90
#